data_AF-A0A514WNW7-F1
#
_entry.id   AF-A0A514WNW7-F1
#
_cell.length_a   1.000
_cell.length_b   1.000
_cell.length_c   1.000
_cell.angle_alpha   90.00
_cell.angle_beta   90.00
_cell.angle_gamma   90.00
#
_symmetry.space_group_name_H-M   'P 1'
#
loop_
_entity.id
_entity.type
_entity.pdbx_description
1 polymer ?
#
loop_
_entity_poly.entity_id
_entity_poly.type
_entity_poly.pdbx_seq_one_letter_code
_entity_poly.pdbx_strand_id
1 'polypeptide(L)'
;MPLPLPPLLTARCREALAALLWGGRRLQRETLGGVSTLVALSLPLVIGAVGLGYDFNRGYNQRLFNQRVADMAALGAALEYRASESADIDAAARSISVANGLSDATIRTELLTDFPNAGDTSVRVTVTRAVPFTLAAVLGFSGNYSVAADAAAIVSSEAPYAAPCFLALSNGADALQVQGGASIVASDCSVAAAGDVSNKGTLIKASDIISGSGSISLDYGTLTANSLRYANGLNVPAWNTNLPPAKDRHNVATALSDPWANSSELQGAIAQIGNHAPLPALSDPVTPAGSEWNLSWSPSAAVTAYRTGPYTGEYVIPKGNYTIGAFIVGGGIKVTFASGSNITIANGVNIGGGSTVNFGDSNIWVNGGFNSGSNGVTIGNGTLWIGSGTVTFSGTNRKGSGDVTINAPVSLGGGIYLDMGAGNHAFRSLTLSGGGSSALGNGDFSVLSGVSVGGGSELVIGNGNIVIGAGSSGNAITLSGSAKLLMGDGPFSAIGNVATEGGSRIVFGQTPNHTIAGNMTIAGSAYFGAGRYTVAGSFTNGTGGTTWPYTSPRTGLTYGANGSGYDMVGYDVSFVLSGALNLSGGAKTKLSAPASSVSGGAIGGLLVHTNTSSAINWGGGSSNVFGGVVHVPNATVTMSGGNSTGDSGNSGTCFMLIANKINASGGTTTGSACKSNIDGASGSDTTAPQIRLVK
;
A
#
# COMPACT_ATOMS: atom_id res chain seq x y z
N MET A 1 90.51 23.00 6.20
CA MET A 1 90.39 24.12 7.17
C MET A 1 89.39 23.71 8.23
N PRO A 2 89.82 23.39 9.46
CA PRO A 2 88.93 23.09 10.58
C PRO A 2 88.90 24.22 11.63
N LEU A 3 87.83 24.18 12.45
CA LEU A 3 87.56 24.84 13.76
C LEU A 3 86.78 26.18 13.74
N PRO A 4 85.99 26.53 14.80
CA PRO A 4 85.66 25.78 16.03
C PRO A 4 84.16 25.77 16.45
N LEU A 5 83.83 24.80 17.32
CA LEU A 5 82.71 24.85 18.27
C LEU A 5 82.89 25.99 19.30
N PRO A 6 81.79 26.54 19.87
CA PRO A 6 81.81 27.04 21.24
C PRO A 6 80.88 26.25 22.18
N PRO A 7 81.16 26.29 23.50
CA PRO A 7 80.85 25.21 24.43
C PRO A 7 79.96 25.71 25.58
N LEU A 8 78.64 25.58 25.50
CA LEU A 8 77.78 25.97 26.63
C LEU A 8 76.51 25.13 26.65
N LEU A 9 76.59 23.91 27.18
CA LEU A 9 75.42 23.21 27.76
C LEU A 9 75.82 22.00 28.63
N THR A 10 77.08 21.92 29.06
CA THR A 10 77.58 20.86 29.95
C THR A 10 77.27 21.09 31.44
N ALA A 11 76.69 22.23 31.81
CA ALA A 11 76.33 22.52 33.20
C ALA A 11 74.95 21.98 33.59
N ARG A 12 73.91 22.19 32.76
CA ARG A 12 72.53 21.76 33.11
C ARG A 12 72.27 20.26 32.98
N CYS A 13 73.09 19.56 32.19
CA CYS A 13 72.97 18.10 32.05
C CYS A 13 73.54 17.35 33.27
N ARG A 14 74.48 17.96 34.01
CA ARG A 14 75.04 17.37 35.24
C ARG A 14 74.09 17.48 36.44
N GLU A 15 73.28 18.53 36.53
CA GLU A 15 72.28 18.67 37.62
C GLU A 15 71.08 17.74 37.40
N ALA A 16 70.63 17.53 36.16
CA ALA A 16 69.55 16.59 35.84
C ALA A 16 69.94 15.13 36.09
N LEU A 17 71.20 14.75 35.82
CA LEU A 17 71.71 13.40 36.11
C LEU A 17 71.93 13.14 37.61
N ALA A 18 72.31 14.17 38.38
CA ALA A 18 72.41 14.04 39.83
C ALA A 18 71.03 13.86 40.50
N ALA A 19 69.99 14.54 39.99
CA ALA A 19 68.61 14.36 40.45
C ALA A 19 68.03 12.99 40.10
N LEU A 20 68.35 12.44 38.91
CA LEU A 20 67.91 11.10 38.48
C LEU A 20 68.58 9.98 39.27
N LEU A 21 69.85 10.15 39.67
CA LEU A 21 70.59 9.16 40.45
C LEU A 21 70.23 9.17 41.95
N TRP A 22 69.76 10.30 42.50
CA TRP A 22 69.24 10.38 43.87
C TRP A 22 67.78 9.89 44.01
N GLY A 23 66.98 9.93 42.93
CA GLY A 23 65.62 9.37 42.91
C GLY A 23 65.56 7.83 42.82
N GLY A 24 66.53 7.21 42.14
CA GLY A 24 66.55 5.75 41.90
C GLY A 24 66.68 4.89 43.17
N ARG A 25 67.35 5.38 44.22
CA ARG A 25 67.47 4.65 45.50
C ARG A 25 66.25 4.79 46.42
N ARG A 26 65.37 5.78 46.18
CA ARG A 26 64.07 5.89 46.88
C ARG A 26 62.98 5.07 46.17
N LEU A 27 63.04 4.93 44.84
CA LEU A 27 62.09 4.11 44.07
C LEU A 27 62.25 2.59 44.31
N GLN A 28 63.43 2.12 44.69
CA GLN A 28 63.65 0.69 45.02
C GLN A 28 63.06 0.25 46.38
N ARG A 29 62.57 1.19 47.20
CA ARG A 29 62.06 0.89 48.55
C ARG A 29 60.54 1.06 48.71
N GLU A 30 59.83 1.42 47.64
CA GLU A 30 58.37 1.53 47.64
C GLU A 30 57.72 0.41 46.83
N THR A 31 56.95 -0.44 47.51
CA THR A 31 56.12 -1.51 46.92
C THR A 31 54.93 -0.98 46.12
N LEU A 32 54.76 0.34 46.01
CA LEU A 32 53.76 1.00 45.15
C LEU A 32 54.30 1.34 43.74
N GLY A 33 55.60 1.19 43.46
CA GLY A 33 56.24 1.56 42.18
C GLY A 33 56.14 0.53 41.03
N GLY A 34 55.54 -0.64 41.26
CA GLY A 34 55.33 -1.64 40.20
C GLY A 34 54.36 -1.15 39.12
N VAL A 35 53.36 -0.35 39.51
CA VAL A 35 52.37 0.20 38.57
C VAL A 35 53.00 1.31 37.71
N SER A 36 53.85 2.17 38.27
CA SER A 36 54.47 3.26 37.51
C SER A 36 55.48 2.77 36.46
N THR A 37 56.20 1.69 36.74
CA THR A 37 57.13 1.06 35.79
C THR A 37 56.38 0.32 34.67
N LEU A 38 55.30 -0.39 34.98
CA LEU A 38 54.40 -0.99 33.98
C LEU A 38 53.75 0.08 33.09
N VAL A 39 53.26 1.17 33.68
CA VAL A 39 52.67 2.30 32.91
C VAL A 39 53.74 2.96 32.04
N ALA A 40 54.94 3.24 32.56
CA ALA A 40 56.01 3.86 31.78
C ALA A 40 56.46 3.02 30.58
N LEU A 41 56.46 1.69 30.70
CA LEU A 41 56.82 0.78 29.60
C LEU A 41 55.67 0.52 28.62
N SER A 42 54.41 0.57 29.07
CA SER A 42 53.23 0.37 28.22
C SER A 42 52.76 1.64 27.49
N LEU A 43 53.07 2.83 28.02
CA LEU A 43 52.63 4.10 27.46
C LEU A 43 53.07 4.31 26.00
N PRO A 44 54.34 4.04 25.59
CA PRO A 44 54.75 4.16 24.20
C PRO A 44 54.01 3.20 23.26
N LEU A 45 53.69 1.99 23.75
CA LEU A 45 52.99 0.96 22.98
C LEU A 45 51.53 1.36 22.75
N VAL A 46 50.86 1.90 23.77
CA VAL A 46 49.48 2.42 23.67
C VAL A 46 49.43 3.66 22.78
N ILE A 47 50.33 4.63 22.96
CA ILE A 47 50.40 5.83 22.11
C ILE A 47 50.68 5.43 20.65
N GLY A 48 51.55 4.44 20.44
CA GLY A 48 51.84 3.93 19.11
C GLY A 48 50.66 3.27 18.41
N ALA A 49 49.91 2.42 19.13
CA ALA A 49 48.72 1.78 18.61
C ALA A 49 47.61 2.79 18.27
N VAL A 50 47.40 3.79 19.14
CA VAL A 50 46.44 4.88 18.90
C VAL A 50 46.87 5.72 17.70
N GLY A 51 48.17 6.02 17.57
CA GLY A 51 48.68 6.82 16.46
C GLY A 51 48.54 6.15 15.10
N LEU A 52 48.85 4.86 15.01
CA LEU A 52 48.61 4.06 13.80
C LEU A 52 47.12 3.92 13.50
N GLY A 53 46.27 3.72 14.51
CA GLY A 53 44.83 3.66 14.34
C GLY A 53 44.24 4.96 13.80
N TYR A 54 44.73 6.11 14.27
CA TYR A 54 44.34 7.42 13.78
C TYR A 54 44.73 7.65 12.31
N ASP A 55 46.00 7.39 11.96
CA ASP A 55 46.47 7.55 10.59
C ASP A 55 45.77 6.56 9.64
N PHE A 56 45.48 5.33 10.06
CA PHE A 56 44.69 4.37 9.28
C PHE A 56 43.27 4.87 9.00
N ASN A 57 42.59 5.42 10.00
CA ASN A 57 41.24 5.98 9.84
C ASN A 57 41.24 7.18 8.88
N ARG A 58 42.28 8.04 8.93
CA ARG A 58 42.45 9.11 7.94
C ARG A 58 42.64 8.57 6.54
N GLY A 59 43.43 7.51 6.37
CA GLY A 59 43.60 6.83 5.09
C GLY A 59 42.30 6.23 4.57
N TYR A 60 41.50 5.62 5.44
CA TYR A 60 40.19 5.08 5.09
C TYR A 60 39.20 6.16 4.65
N ASN A 61 39.11 7.28 5.37
CA ASN A 61 38.29 8.43 4.97
C ASN A 61 38.74 9.00 3.63
N GLN A 62 40.07 9.07 3.40
CA GLN A 62 40.60 9.47 2.10
C GLN A 62 40.22 8.49 0.98
N ARG A 63 40.21 7.18 1.26
CA ARG A 63 39.81 6.16 0.28
C ARG A 63 38.34 6.30 -0.12
N LEU A 64 37.44 6.56 0.84
CA LEU A 64 36.02 6.80 0.56
C LEU A 64 35.83 8.03 -0.32
N PHE A 65 36.57 9.11 -0.04
CA PHE A 65 36.55 10.31 -0.87
C PHE A 65 37.11 10.06 -2.27
N ASN A 66 38.26 9.40 -2.37
CA ASN A 66 38.87 9.02 -3.65
C ASN A 66 37.94 8.12 -4.47
N GLN A 67 37.21 7.19 -3.83
CA GLN A 67 36.26 6.30 -4.51
C GLN A 67 35.11 7.11 -5.12
N ARG A 68 34.50 8.02 -4.36
CA ARG A 68 33.43 8.89 -4.88
C ARG A 68 33.89 9.68 -6.10
N VAL A 69 35.11 10.24 -6.05
CA VAL A 69 35.66 11.01 -7.17
C VAL A 69 36.02 10.10 -8.36
N ALA A 70 36.58 8.91 -8.11
CA ALA A 70 36.87 7.92 -9.15
C ALA A 70 35.60 7.49 -9.89
N ASP A 71 34.51 7.23 -9.16
CA ASP A 71 33.20 6.88 -9.71
C ASP A 71 32.65 8.01 -10.62
N MET A 72 32.73 9.27 -10.19
CA MET A 72 32.30 10.42 -11.00
C MET A 72 33.21 10.65 -12.22
N ALA A 73 34.53 10.51 -12.04
CA ALA A 73 35.52 10.72 -13.10
C ALA A 73 35.45 9.63 -14.17
N ALA A 74 35.23 8.36 -13.79
CA ALA A 74 35.04 7.25 -14.72
C ALA A 74 33.77 7.42 -15.56
N LEU A 75 32.65 7.80 -14.92
CA LEU A 75 31.40 8.10 -15.62
C LEU A 75 31.57 9.26 -16.61
N GLY A 76 32.17 10.37 -16.20
CA GLY A 76 32.37 11.52 -17.06
C GLY A 76 33.37 11.30 -18.19
N ALA A 77 34.46 10.57 -17.94
CA ALA A 77 35.42 10.21 -18.98
C ALA A 77 34.80 9.26 -20.03
N ALA A 78 33.98 8.30 -19.59
CA ALA A 78 33.20 7.45 -20.49
C ALA A 78 32.17 8.24 -21.32
N LEU A 79 31.59 9.32 -20.77
CA LEU A 79 30.64 10.18 -21.48
C LEU A 79 31.32 10.92 -22.63
N GLU A 80 32.50 11.47 -22.38
CA GLU A 80 33.33 12.13 -23.39
C GLU A 80 33.81 11.15 -24.47
N TYR A 81 34.26 9.96 -24.05
CA TYR A 81 34.69 8.90 -24.98
C TYR A 81 33.55 8.45 -25.91
N ARG A 82 32.32 8.35 -25.40
CA ARG A 82 31.16 8.01 -26.23
C ARG A 82 30.77 9.14 -27.19
N ALA A 83 30.96 10.40 -26.81
CA ALA A 83 30.67 11.54 -27.67
C ALA A 83 31.63 11.61 -28.87
N SER A 84 32.90 11.23 -28.66
CA SER A 84 33.89 11.09 -29.71
C SER A 84 34.94 10.06 -29.31
N GLU A 85 35.17 9.05 -30.15
CA GLU A 85 36.20 8.01 -29.90
C GLU A 85 37.64 8.58 -29.83
N SER A 86 37.83 9.82 -30.29
CA SER A 86 39.08 10.59 -30.19
C SER A 86 39.17 11.53 -28.98
N ALA A 87 38.20 11.49 -28.06
CA ALA A 87 38.17 12.37 -26.89
C ALA A 87 39.34 12.09 -25.93
N ASP A 88 39.85 13.17 -25.33
CA ASP A 88 40.88 13.11 -24.30
C ASP A 88 40.25 12.73 -22.94
N ILE A 89 40.14 11.43 -22.70
CA ILE A 89 39.57 10.85 -21.47
C ILE A 89 40.37 11.23 -20.21
N ASP A 90 41.68 11.51 -20.35
CA ASP A 90 42.52 11.96 -19.24
C ASP A 90 42.18 13.40 -18.83
N ALA A 91 41.97 14.30 -19.80
CA ALA A 91 41.54 15.67 -19.53
C ALA A 91 40.16 15.71 -18.86
N ALA A 92 39.22 14.88 -19.33
CA ALA A 92 37.89 14.75 -18.76
C ALA A 92 37.93 14.30 -17.29
N ALA A 93 38.61 13.18 -17.00
CA ALA A 93 38.74 12.66 -15.63
C ALA A 93 39.45 13.65 -14.68
N ARG A 94 40.47 14.37 -15.17
CA ARG A 94 41.19 15.39 -14.40
C ARG A 94 40.31 16.59 -14.07
N SER A 95 39.54 17.10 -15.02
CA SER A 95 38.65 18.24 -14.79
C SER A 95 37.60 17.95 -13.71
N ILE A 96 37.01 16.75 -13.74
CA ILE A 96 36.04 16.28 -12.74
C ILE A 96 36.70 16.10 -11.37
N SER A 97 37.92 15.58 -11.34
CA SER A 97 38.67 15.38 -10.09
C SER A 97 39.01 16.71 -9.42
N VAL A 98 39.44 17.72 -10.19
CA VAL A 98 39.70 19.08 -9.69
C VAL A 98 38.42 19.76 -9.23
N ALA A 99 37.31 19.63 -9.98
CA ALA A 99 36.01 20.18 -9.61
C ALA A 99 35.47 19.60 -8.29
N ASN A 100 35.84 18.37 -7.95
CA ASN A 100 35.48 17.71 -6.69
C ASN A 100 36.54 17.92 -5.58
N GLY A 101 37.49 18.83 -5.75
CA GLY A 101 38.43 19.23 -4.71
C GLY A 101 39.69 18.36 -4.58
N LEU A 102 40.03 17.56 -5.61
CA LEU A 102 41.28 16.80 -5.69
C LEU A 102 42.26 17.45 -6.69
N SER A 103 42.85 18.59 -6.33
CA SER A 103 43.91 19.23 -7.12
C SER A 103 45.26 18.51 -7.03
N ASP A 104 45.51 17.80 -5.92
CA ASP A 104 46.81 17.21 -5.58
C ASP A 104 46.81 15.67 -5.71
N ALA A 105 45.84 15.11 -6.44
CA ALA A 105 45.75 13.68 -6.70
C ALA A 105 46.34 13.33 -8.07
N THR A 106 47.00 12.18 -8.18
CA THR A 106 47.40 11.60 -9.46
C THR A 106 46.22 10.82 -10.05
N ILE A 107 45.77 11.23 -11.23
CA ILE A 107 44.68 10.60 -11.98
C ILE A 107 45.28 9.83 -13.15
N ARG A 108 44.94 8.54 -13.27
CA ARG A 108 45.30 7.71 -14.41
C ARG A 108 44.03 7.13 -15.03
N THR A 109 43.86 7.29 -16.32
CA THR A 109 42.75 6.66 -17.07
C THR A 109 43.26 5.53 -17.95
N GLU A 110 42.40 4.55 -18.22
CA GLU A 110 42.70 3.41 -19.09
C GLU A 110 41.41 2.97 -19.79
N LEU A 111 41.49 2.72 -21.11
CA LEU A 111 40.41 2.10 -21.85
C LEU A 111 40.57 0.58 -21.79
N LEU A 112 39.57 -0.12 -21.27
CA LEU A 112 39.54 -1.57 -21.16
C LEU A 112 38.57 -2.14 -22.18
N THR A 113 39.02 -3.12 -22.96
CA THR A 113 38.16 -3.98 -23.78
C THR A 113 37.87 -5.28 -23.03
N ASP A 114 36.71 -5.88 -23.28
CA ASP A 114 36.26 -7.13 -22.67
C ASP A 114 36.11 -7.06 -21.14
N PHE A 115 35.71 -5.89 -20.62
CA PHE A 115 35.50 -5.67 -19.19
C PHE A 115 34.15 -4.99 -18.91
N PRO A 116 33.27 -5.58 -18.09
CA PRO A 116 33.45 -6.82 -17.32
C PRO A 116 33.19 -8.11 -18.12
N ASN A 117 32.52 -8.04 -19.27
CA ASN A 117 32.22 -9.18 -20.14
C ASN A 117 32.91 -9.02 -21.50
N ALA A 118 33.10 -10.13 -22.22
CA ALA A 118 33.61 -10.11 -23.59
C ALA A 118 32.70 -9.25 -24.51
N GLY A 119 33.30 -8.31 -25.24
CA GLY A 119 32.62 -7.34 -26.09
C GLY A 119 32.31 -5.98 -25.46
N ASP A 120 32.42 -5.83 -24.14
CA ASP A 120 32.21 -4.54 -23.46
C ASP A 120 33.45 -3.64 -23.60
N THR A 121 33.24 -2.34 -23.87
CA THR A 121 34.29 -1.32 -23.75
C THR A 121 34.03 -0.51 -22.49
N SER A 122 35.05 -0.25 -21.67
CA SER A 122 34.91 0.54 -20.44
C SER A 122 36.08 1.50 -20.22
N VAL A 123 35.81 2.62 -19.55
CA VAL A 123 36.83 3.58 -19.13
C VAL A 123 37.09 3.39 -17.64
N ARG A 124 38.31 3.00 -17.28
CA ARG A 124 38.78 2.90 -15.89
C ARG A 124 39.51 4.16 -15.47
N VAL A 125 39.21 4.65 -14.27
CA VAL A 125 39.90 5.78 -13.64
C VAL A 125 40.43 5.36 -12.27
N THR A 126 41.74 5.55 -12.10
CA THR A 126 42.46 5.37 -10.83
C THR A 126 42.77 6.74 -10.23
N VAL A 127 42.28 6.99 -9.02
CA VAL A 127 42.56 8.20 -8.24
C VAL A 127 43.50 7.86 -7.10
N THR A 128 44.72 8.41 -7.12
CA THR A 128 45.73 8.20 -6.08
C THR A 128 46.07 9.51 -5.37
N ARG A 129 45.97 9.53 -4.04
CA ARG A 129 46.37 10.68 -3.22
C ARG A 129 47.36 10.28 -2.14
N ALA A 130 48.41 11.08 -1.95
CA ALA A 130 49.36 10.91 -0.85
C ALA A 130 48.80 11.55 0.44
N VAL A 131 48.76 10.78 1.54
CA VAL A 131 48.33 11.23 2.87
C VAL A 131 49.54 11.23 3.81
N PRO A 132 49.84 12.33 4.51
CA PRO A 132 50.97 12.38 5.45
C PRO A 132 50.71 11.56 6.72
N PHE A 133 51.77 10.92 7.23
CA PHE A 133 51.74 10.36 8.60
C PHE A 133 51.71 11.51 9.61
N THR A 134 50.76 11.48 10.56
CA THR A 134 50.61 12.55 11.56
C THR A 134 50.94 12.10 12.96
N LEU A 135 50.19 11.17 13.53
CA LEU A 135 50.42 10.69 14.90
C LEU A 135 51.43 9.53 14.93
N ALA A 136 51.48 8.72 13.87
CA ALA A 136 52.50 7.69 13.68
C ALA A 136 53.92 8.28 13.55
N ALA A 137 54.05 9.59 13.28
CA ALA A 137 55.34 10.27 13.30
C ALA A 137 56.03 10.23 14.67
N VAL A 138 55.26 10.12 15.76
CA VAL A 138 55.79 9.95 17.12
C VAL A 138 56.55 8.62 17.27
N LEU A 139 56.22 7.61 16.45
CA LEU A 139 56.91 6.32 16.39
C LEU A 139 58.05 6.28 15.35
N GLY A 140 58.37 7.41 14.72
CA GLY A 140 59.43 7.51 13.70
C GLY A 140 58.97 7.30 12.25
N PHE A 141 57.66 7.15 11.98
CA PHE A 141 57.15 7.15 10.60
C PHE A 141 57.25 8.57 10.02
N SER A 142 57.95 8.73 8.90
CA SER A 142 58.06 10.03 8.22
C SER A 142 57.59 9.91 6.76
N GLY A 143 57.14 11.02 6.20
CA GLY A 143 56.65 11.09 4.82
C GLY A 143 55.14 10.84 4.67
N ASN A 144 54.75 10.39 3.47
CA ASN A 144 53.36 10.16 3.08
C ASN A 144 53.15 8.70 2.67
N TYR A 145 51.92 8.20 2.83
CA TYR A 145 51.48 6.93 2.24
C TYR A 145 50.42 7.18 1.16
N SER A 146 50.42 6.39 0.10
CA SER A 146 49.48 6.52 -1.00
C SER A 146 48.17 5.80 -0.71
N VAL A 147 47.05 6.48 -0.97
CA VAL A 147 45.70 5.92 -0.92
C VAL A 147 45.13 5.99 -2.33
N ALA A 148 44.84 4.82 -2.91
CA ALA A 148 44.27 4.70 -4.25
C ALA A 148 42.83 4.18 -4.19
N ALA A 149 42.02 4.60 -5.16
CA ALA A 149 40.70 4.05 -5.44
C ALA A 149 40.52 3.95 -6.96
N ASP A 150 39.82 2.92 -7.40
CA ASP A 150 39.58 2.61 -8.81
C ASP A 150 38.08 2.53 -9.08
N ALA A 151 37.67 2.97 -10.26
CA ALA A 151 36.33 2.79 -10.79
C ALA A 151 36.40 2.56 -12.31
N ALA A 152 35.54 1.70 -12.85
CA ALA A 152 35.40 1.52 -14.29
C ALA A 152 33.97 1.84 -14.72
N ALA A 153 33.79 2.38 -15.92
CA ALA A 153 32.48 2.72 -16.45
C ALA A 153 32.30 2.13 -17.86
N ILE A 154 31.31 1.26 -18.07
CA ILE A 154 31.01 0.65 -19.37
C ILE A 154 30.48 1.73 -20.32
N VAL A 155 30.99 1.75 -21.55
CA VAL A 155 30.48 2.50 -22.68
C VAL A 155 29.67 1.52 -23.52
N SER A 156 28.38 1.39 -23.23
CA SER A 156 27.52 0.48 -24.01
C SER A 156 27.20 1.10 -25.36
N SER A 157 27.32 0.31 -26.43
CA SER A 157 26.91 0.67 -27.78
C SER A 157 25.40 0.59 -28.02
N GLU A 158 24.61 0.15 -27.02
CA GLU A 158 23.17 -0.01 -27.18
C GLU A 158 22.47 1.34 -26.99
N ALA A 159 21.68 1.75 -27.99
CA ALA A 159 20.86 2.94 -27.86
C ALA A 159 19.96 2.81 -26.60
N PRO A 160 19.71 3.88 -25.84
CA PRO A 160 18.73 3.82 -24.75
C PRO A 160 17.32 3.56 -25.31
N TYR A 161 16.47 2.89 -24.54
CA TYR A 161 15.03 2.71 -24.82
C TYR A 161 14.21 3.16 -23.60
N ALA A 162 12.97 3.58 -23.80
CA ALA A 162 12.09 4.01 -22.70
C ALA A 162 11.65 2.83 -21.81
N ALA A 163 11.33 3.05 -20.52
CA ALA A 163 10.82 1.94 -19.70
C ALA A 163 9.45 1.45 -20.24
N PRO A 164 9.14 0.15 -20.11
CA PRO A 164 7.91 -0.40 -20.67
C PRO A 164 6.67 -0.01 -19.87
N CYS A 165 5.66 0.49 -20.56
CA CYS A 165 4.30 0.59 -20.01
C CYS A 165 3.51 -0.70 -20.18
N PHE A 166 3.82 -1.47 -21.22
CA PHE A 166 3.27 -2.79 -21.42
C PHE A 166 4.44 -3.75 -21.47
N LEU A 167 4.48 -4.70 -20.55
CA LEU A 167 5.53 -5.71 -20.46
C LEU A 167 4.90 -7.09 -20.38
N ALA A 168 5.09 -7.90 -21.43
CA ALA A 168 4.77 -9.31 -21.41
C ALA A 168 6.01 -10.15 -21.04
N LEU A 169 5.91 -10.97 -19.99
CA LEU A 169 7.03 -11.74 -19.44
C LEU A 169 7.22 -13.11 -20.12
N SER A 170 6.23 -13.60 -20.87
CA SER A 170 6.32 -14.86 -21.62
C SER A 170 7.43 -14.81 -22.68
N ASN A 171 8.30 -15.81 -22.70
CA ASN A 171 9.30 -16.01 -23.78
C ASN A 171 8.73 -16.73 -25.02
N GLY A 172 7.45 -17.13 -24.99
CA GLY A 172 6.81 -17.84 -26.10
C GLY A 172 6.27 -16.94 -27.22
N ALA A 173 5.67 -17.58 -28.22
CA ALA A 173 4.92 -16.91 -29.27
C ALA A 173 3.69 -16.17 -28.71
N ASP A 174 3.33 -15.07 -29.38
CA ASP A 174 2.23 -14.19 -29.00
C ASP A 174 2.30 -13.79 -27.51
N ALA A 175 3.49 -13.43 -27.03
CA ALA A 175 3.65 -12.92 -25.67
C ALA A 175 2.89 -11.60 -25.50
N LEU A 176 2.99 -10.73 -26.50
CA LEU A 176 2.10 -9.59 -26.68
C LEU A 176 1.44 -9.68 -28.06
N GLN A 177 0.11 -9.73 -28.08
CA GLN A 177 -0.67 -9.82 -29.31
C GLN A 177 -1.74 -8.73 -29.36
N VAL A 178 -1.86 -8.08 -30.51
CA VAL A 178 -2.95 -7.16 -30.84
C VAL A 178 -3.67 -7.70 -32.08
N GLN A 179 -5.00 -7.80 -32.05
CA GLN A 179 -5.77 -8.40 -33.16
C GLN A 179 -7.15 -7.76 -33.37
N GLY A 180 -7.68 -7.89 -34.59
CA GLY A 180 -8.98 -7.32 -34.97
C GLY A 180 -8.93 -5.79 -34.99
N GLY A 181 -9.98 -5.12 -34.50
CA GLY A 181 -10.01 -3.65 -34.43
C GLY A 181 -9.20 -3.02 -33.28
N ALA A 182 -8.38 -3.77 -32.56
CA ALA A 182 -7.74 -3.31 -31.33
C ALA A 182 -6.52 -2.40 -31.60
N SER A 183 -6.22 -1.52 -30.64
CA SER A 183 -5.05 -0.64 -30.63
C SER A 183 -4.40 -0.53 -29.26
N ILE A 184 -3.07 -0.45 -29.22
CA ILE A 184 -2.27 -0.07 -28.05
C ILE A 184 -1.56 1.26 -28.35
N VAL A 185 -1.71 2.25 -27.47
CA VAL A 185 -1.14 3.59 -27.64
C VAL A 185 -0.35 4.03 -26.40
N ALA A 186 0.97 3.93 -26.46
CA ALA A 186 1.94 4.18 -25.39
C ALA A 186 2.99 5.22 -25.81
N SER A 187 2.59 6.42 -26.24
CA SER A 187 3.47 7.31 -27.04
C SER A 187 4.78 7.74 -26.35
N ASP A 188 4.83 7.73 -25.01
CA ASP A 188 5.96 8.22 -24.22
C ASP A 188 6.78 7.10 -23.54
N CYS A 189 6.43 5.82 -23.78
CA CYS A 189 7.06 4.66 -23.16
C CYS A 189 7.07 3.44 -24.07
N SER A 190 7.66 2.34 -23.62
CA SER A 190 7.84 1.15 -24.47
C SER A 190 6.66 0.17 -24.39
N VAL A 191 6.41 -0.52 -25.50
CA VAL A 191 5.60 -1.73 -25.56
C VAL A 191 6.57 -2.90 -25.76
N ALA A 192 6.74 -3.72 -24.73
CA ALA A 192 7.78 -4.72 -24.66
C ALA A 192 7.23 -6.12 -24.38
N ALA A 193 7.85 -7.14 -24.96
CA ALA A 193 7.62 -8.53 -24.63
C ALA A 193 8.95 -9.29 -24.58
N ALA A 194 9.10 -10.20 -23.60
CA ALA A 194 10.29 -11.07 -23.53
C ALA A 194 10.38 -12.03 -24.74
N GLY A 195 9.23 -12.53 -25.19
CA GLY A 195 9.04 -13.31 -26.41
C GLY A 195 8.51 -12.47 -27.58
N ASP A 196 7.64 -13.06 -28.40
CA ASP A 196 7.19 -12.43 -29.65
C ASP A 196 6.16 -11.30 -29.42
N VAL A 197 6.28 -10.25 -30.25
CA VAL A 197 5.27 -9.18 -30.38
C VAL A 197 4.56 -9.34 -31.72
N SER A 198 3.24 -9.55 -31.70
CA SER A 198 2.44 -9.77 -32.90
C SER A 198 1.35 -8.71 -33.06
N ASN A 199 1.43 -7.92 -34.14
CA ASN A 199 0.36 -7.01 -34.53
C ASN A 199 -0.44 -7.55 -35.74
N LYS A 200 -1.66 -7.97 -35.44
CA LYS A 200 -2.75 -8.32 -36.37
C LYS A 200 -3.93 -7.35 -36.22
N GLY A 201 -3.72 -6.24 -35.49
CA GLY A 201 -4.72 -5.26 -35.11
C GLY A 201 -4.62 -3.98 -35.92
N THR A 202 -5.22 -2.91 -35.42
CA THR A 202 -5.19 -1.59 -36.09
C THR A 202 -3.85 -0.89 -35.88
N LEU A 203 -3.37 -0.83 -34.62
CA LEU A 203 -2.22 0.01 -34.26
C LEU A 203 -1.48 -0.48 -33.01
N ILE A 204 -0.15 -0.49 -33.07
CA ILE A 204 0.70 -0.37 -31.89
C ILE A 204 1.52 0.90 -32.05
N LYS A 205 1.29 1.88 -31.17
CA LYS A 205 2.07 3.11 -31.10
C LYS A 205 2.81 3.15 -29.77
N ALA A 206 4.13 3.34 -29.79
CA ALA A 206 4.96 3.42 -28.59
C ALA A 206 6.14 4.40 -28.79
N SER A 207 6.89 4.72 -27.74
CA SER A 207 8.25 5.27 -27.91
C SER A 207 9.15 4.20 -28.53
N ASP A 208 9.15 3.00 -27.95
CA ASP A 208 9.92 1.87 -28.46
C ASP A 208 9.06 0.60 -28.46
N ILE A 209 9.21 -0.24 -29.47
CA ILE A 209 8.59 -1.57 -29.50
C ILE A 209 9.71 -2.60 -29.44
N ILE A 210 9.67 -3.45 -28.41
CA ILE A 210 10.76 -4.34 -28.05
C ILE A 210 10.26 -5.78 -27.97
N SER A 211 10.89 -6.66 -28.74
CA SER A 211 10.85 -8.10 -28.53
C SER A 211 12.20 -8.55 -28.00
N GLY A 212 12.26 -8.97 -26.74
CA GLY A 212 13.50 -9.19 -26.00
C GLY A 212 14.38 -10.27 -26.60
N SER A 213 13.83 -11.48 -26.72
CA SER A 213 14.48 -12.64 -27.35
C SER A 213 13.73 -13.18 -28.57
N GLY A 214 12.61 -12.56 -28.93
CA GLY A 214 11.67 -13.04 -29.94
C GLY A 214 11.74 -12.30 -31.28
N SER A 215 10.67 -12.46 -32.04
CA SER A 215 10.39 -11.77 -33.30
C SER A 215 9.32 -10.69 -33.12
N ILE A 216 9.33 -9.71 -34.02
CA ILE A 216 8.20 -8.80 -34.23
C ILE A 216 7.48 -9.23 -35.51
N SER A 217 6.17 -9.45 -35.45
CA SER A 217 5.33 -9.64 -36.64
C SER A 217 4.33 -8.50 -36.81
N LEU A 218 4.17 -8.05 -38.06
CA LEU A 218 3.18 -7.07 -38.47
C LEU A 218 2.38 -7.64 -39.64
N ASP A 219 1.28 -8.33 -39.33
CA ASP A 219 0.40 -8.93 -40.34
C ASP A 219 -0.62 -7.93 -40.87
N TYR A 220 -1.14 -7.04 -40.02
CA TYR A 220 -2.14 -6.02 -40.37
C TYR A 220 -1.95 -4.75 -39.53
N GLY A 221 -2.46 -3.61 -40.03
CA GLY A 221 -2.38 -2.32 -39.34
C GLY A 221 -1.00 -1.68 -39.39
N THR A 222 -0.67 -0.93 -38.33
CA THR A 222 0.52 -0.06 -38.28
C THR A 222 1.32 -0.25 -36.99
N LEU A 223 2.65 -0.23 -37.10
CA LEU A 223 3.57 0.00 -35.99
C LEU A 223 4.10 1.44 -36.06
N THR A 224 4.05 2.17 -34.96
CA THR A 224 4.62 3.52 -34.86
C THR A 224 5.51 3.59 -33.62
N ALA A 225 6.82 3.75 -33.80
CA ALA A 225 7.79 3.86 -32.72
C ALA A 225 9.01 4.67 -33.16
N ASN A 226 9.73 5.23 -32.19
CA ASN A 226 11.05 5.82 -32.37
C ASN A 226 12.12 4.75 -32.58
N SER A 227 11.97 3.57 -31.99
CA SER A 227 12.81 2.41 -32.30
C SER A 227 12.02 1.08 -32.27
N LEU A 228 12.44 0.15 -33.13
CA LEU A 228 12.04 -1.25 -33.11
C LEU A 228 13.23 -2.12 -32.73
N ARG A 229 13.08 -3.00 -31.73
CA ARG A 229 14.12 -3.96 -31.32
C ARG A 229 13.59 -5.38 -31.35
N TYR A 230 14.35 -6.28 -31.96
CA TYR A 230 14.02 -7.70 -32.07
C TYR A 230 15.29 -8.53 -32.14
N ALA A 231 15.25 -9.80 -31.72
CA ALA A 231 16.42 -10.68 -31.73
C ALA A 231 16.41 -11.69 -32.89
N ASN A 232 15.22 -12.22 -33.22
CA ASN A 232 15.10 -13.32 -34.19
C ASN A 232 14.75 -12.82 -35.60
N GLY A 233 13.59 -12.17 -35.75
CA GLY A 233 13.11 -11.74 -37.05
C GLY A 233 12.08 -10.63 -37.01
N LEU A 234 11.98 -9.90 -38.12
CA LEU A 234 10.93 -8.92 -38.39
C LEU A 234 10.08 -9.44 -39.54
N ASN A 235 8.90 -9.99 -39.22
CA ASN A 235 8.03 -10.69 -40.16
C ASN A 235 6.91 -9.74 -40.62
N VAL A 236 7.00 -9.24 -41.85
CA VAL A 236 6.03 -8.29 -42.42
C VAL A 236 5.68 -8.74 -43.85
N PRO A 237 4.39 -8.89 -44.20
CA PRO A 237 3.98 -9.15 -45.57
C PRO A 237 4.45 -8.04 -46.51
N ALA A 238 4.83 -8.40 -47.75
CA ALA A 238 5.40 -7.46 -48.72
C ALA A 238 4.50 -6.23 -49.04
N TRP A 239 3.19 -6.36 -48.84
CA TRP A 239 2.22 -5.29 -49.06
C TRP A 239 2.11 -4.31 -47.88
N ASN A 240 2.60 -4.66 -46.69
CA ASN A 240 2.48 -3.81 -45.51
C ASN A 240 3.77 -3.00 -45.29
N THR A 241 3.70 -1.70 -45.55
CA THR A 241 4.82 -0.76 -45.35
C THR A 241 4.63 0.14 -44.12
N ASN A 242 3.66 -0.14 -43.26
CA ASN A 242 3.31 0.68 -42.10
C ASN A 242 4.14 0.35 -40.86
N LEU A 243 5.47 0.48 -40.98
CA LEU A 243 6.41 0.28 -39.89
C LEU A 243 7.46 1.40 -39.86
N PRO A 244 8.15 1.63 -38.73
CA PRO A 244 9.21 2.64 -38.61
C PRO A 244 10.29 2.51 -39.69
N PRO A 245 10.98 3.60 -40.09
CA PRO A 245 12.04 3.58 -41.09
C PRO A 245 13.16 2.58 -40.77
N ALA A 246 13.86 2.07 -41.78
CA ALA A 246 14.89 1.03 -41.60
C ALA A 246 16.02 1.43 -40.63
N LYS A 247 16.37 2.72 -40.57
CA LYS A 247 17.37 3.27 -39.65
C LYS A 247 17.01 3.15 -38.16
N ASP A 248 15.72 2.99 -37.86
CA ASP A 248 15.18 2.93 -36.50
C ASP A 248 14.88 1.47 -36.09
N ARG A 249 15.35 0.50 -36.88
CA ARG A 249 15.15 -0.94 -36.67
C ARG A 249 16.47 -1.58 -36.24
N HIS A 250 16.47 -2.20 -35.07
CA HIS A 250 17.65 -2.81 -34.47
C HIS A 250 17.40 -4.31 -34.28
N ASN A 251 18.23 -5.13 -34.92
CA ASN A 251 18.25 -6.58 -34.70
C ASN A 251 19.19 -6.88 -33.53
N VAL A 252 18.73 -6.62 -32.32
CA VAL A 252 19.49 -6.78 -31.07
C VAL A 252 18.56 -7.38 -30.01
N ALA A 253 19.08 -8.37 -29.28
CA ALA A 253 18.37 -8.93 -28.14
C ALA A 253 18.37 -7.93 -26.99
N THR A 254 17.21 -7.74 -26.36
CA THR A 254 17.06 -6.84 -25.22
C THR A 254 16.64 -7.64 -24.00
N ALA A 255 17.45 -7.59 -22.94
CA ALA A 255 17.10 -8.22 -21.68
C ALA A 255 15.94 -7.47 -21.02
N LEU A 256 14.85 -8.17 -20.76
CA LEU A 256 13.66 -7.65 -20.07
C LEU A 256 13.44 -8.45 -18.79
N SER A 257 13.33 -7.76 -17.66
CA SER A 257 13.08 -8.36 -16.35
C SER A 257 11.84 -7.77 -15.71
N ASP A 258 11.19 -8.54 -14.85
CA ASP A 258 10.10 -8.05 -14.01
C ASP A 258 10.64 -7.15 -12.88
N PRO A 259 10.30 -5.84 -12.87
CA PRO A 259 10.76 -4.91 -11.84
C PRO A 259 10.20 -5.21 -10.44
N TRP A 260 9.12 -6.01 -10.32
CA TRP A 260 8.46 -6.31 -9.05
C TRP A 260 8.86 -7.65 -8.44
N ALA A 261 9.59 -8.50 -9.17
CA ALA A 261 9.91 -9.87 -8.76
C ALA A 261 10.54 -9.97 -7.36
N ASN A 262 11.40 -9.01 -7.01
CA ASN A 262 12.17 -8.99 -5.76
C ASN A 262 11.69 -7.94 -4.74
N SER A 263 10.50 -7.37 -4.92
CA SER A 263 9.98 -6.35 -4.00
C SER A 263 9.62 -6.95 -2.63
N SER A 264 10.37 -6.59 -1.59
CA SER A 264 10.12 -7.06 -0.22
C SER A 264 8.79 -6.57 0.33
N GLU A 265 8.35 -5.37 -0.04
CA GLU A 265 7.06 -4.81 0.36
C GLU A 265 5.91 -5.61 -0.22
N LEU A 266 6.02 -5.99 -1.50
CA LEU A 266 5.05 -6.83 -2.17
C LEU A 266 4.98 -8.22 -1.53
N GLN A 267 6.13 -8.86 -1.26
CA GLN A 267 6.16 -10.16 -0.58
C GLN A 267 5.54 -10.09 0.82
N GLY A 268 5.79 -9.01 1.57
CA GLY A 268 5.13 -8.77 2.85
C GLY A 268 3.61 -8.65 2.74
N ALA A 269 3.10 -8.02 1.68
CA ALA A 269 1.67 -7.92 1.42
C ALA A 269 1.05 -9.27 1.00
N ILE A 270 1.74 -10.05 0.16
CA ILE A 270 1.32 -11.41 -0.23
C ILE A 270 1.18 -12.30 1.02
N ALA A 271 2.09 -12.19 1.98
CA ALA A 271 2.02 -12.94 3.23
C ALA A 271 0.81 -12.57 4.13
N GLN A 272 0.12 -11.46 3.84
CA GLN A 272 -1.11 -11.08 4.54
C GLN A 272 -2.38 -11.65 3.91
N ILE A 273 -2.28 -12.31 2.76
CA ILE A 273 -3.43 -12.94 2.09
C ILE A 273 -4.06 -13.99 3.02
N GLY A 274 -5.37 -13.88 3.24
CA GLY A 274 -6.11 -14.76 4.14
C GLY A 274 -6.10 -14.35 5.61
N ASN A 275 -5.20 -13.43 6.02
CA ASN A 275 -5.23 -12.87 7.37
C ASN A 275 -6.48 -12.01 7.55
N HIS A 276 -7.09 -12.08 8.72
CA HIS A 276 -8.26 -11.29 9.08
C HIS A 276 -8.25 -11.01 10.59
N ALA A 277 -8.96 -9.96 11.00
CA ALA A 277 -9.16 -9.67 12.41
C ALA A 277 -10.01 -10.77 13.07
N PRO A 278 -9.78 -11.11 14.34
CA PRO A 278 -10.64 -12.03 15.07
C PRO A 278 -12.01 -11.39 15.34
N LEU A 279 -13.06 -12.21 15.35
CA LEU A 279 -14.39 -11.77 15.79
C LEU A 279 -14.47 -11.71 17.32
N PRO A 280 -15.11 -10.68 17.89
CA PRO A 280 -15.39 -10.64 19.32
C PRO A 280 -16.44 -11.71 19.69
N ALA A 281 -16.30 -12.34 20.86
CA ALA A 281 -17.31 -13.26 21.36
C ALA A 281 -18.57 -12.50 21.80
N LEU A 282 -19.75 -12.95 21.36
CA LEU A 282 -21.03 -12.45 21.87
C LEU A 282 -21.58 -13.37 22.95
N SER A 283 -21.87 -12.81 24.12
CA SER A 283 -22.50 -13.49 25.24
C SER A 283 -23.76 -12.79 25.68
N ASP A 284 -24.59 -13.51 26.44
CA ASP A 284 -25.76 -12.96 27.09
C ASP A 284 -25.35 -12.13 28.32
N PRO A 285 -26.03 -11.02 28.62
CA PRO A 285 -25.80 -10.26 29.84
C PRO A 285 -26.25 -11.05 31.08
N VAL A 286 -25.73 -10.69 32.26
CA VAL A 286 -26.23 -11.22 33.53
C VAL A 286 -27.46 -10.43 33.96
N THR A 287 -28.62 -11.09 34.02
CA THR A 287 -29.91 -10.49 34.42
C THR A 287 -30.52 -11.29 35.57
N PRO A 288 -30.44 -10.82 36.84
CA PRO A 288 -31.01 -11.53 37.98
C PRO A 288 -32.55 -11.62 37.89
N ALA A 289 -33.13 -12.62 38.56
CA ALA A 289 -34.58 -12.77 38.63
C ALA A 289 -35.22 -11.58 39.37
N GLY A 290 -36.26 -11.01 38.78
CA GLY A 290 -37.05 -9.91 39.33
C GLY A 290 -38.55 -10.16 39.23
N SER A 291 -39.36 -9.26 39.80
CA SER A 291 -40.82 -9.29 39.65
C SER A 291 -41.24 -8.85 38.25
N GLU A 292 -42.37 -9.38 37.75
CA GLU A 292 -42.96 -8.91 36.50
C GLU A 292 -43.42 -7.46 36.61
N TRP A 293 -43.06 -6.66 35.61
CA TRP A 293 -43.50 -5.28 35.44
C TRP A 293 -44.49 -5.23 34.29
N ASN A 294 -45.78 -5.27 34.61
CA ASN A 294 -46.86 -5.07 33.66
C ASN A 294 -47.36 -3.62 33.77
N LEU A 295 -46.90 -2.75 32.87
CA LEU A 295 -47.32 -1.37 32.74
C LEU A 295 -48.48 -1.29 31.75
N SER A 296 -49.71 -1.41 32.25
CA SER A 296 -50.93 -1.39 31.42
C SER A 296 -52.03 -0.54 32.07
N TRP A 297 -53.25 -0.62 31.55
CA TRP A 297 -54.40 0.01 32.19
C TRP A 297 -54.72 -0.59 33.57
N SER A 298 -54.30 -1.84 33.80
CA SER A 298 -54.39 -2.60 35.05
C SER A 298 -52.98 -3.06 35.47
N PRO A 299 -52.16 -2.17 36.05
CA PRO A 299 -50.74 -2.45 36.31
C PRO A 299 -50.51 -3.51 37.39
N SER A 300 -49.39 -4.24 37.28
CA SER A 300 -48.89 -5.08 38.36
C SER A 300 -48.47 -4.25 39.59
N ALA A 301 -48.55 -4.83 40.79
CA ALA A 301 -48.21 -4.15 42.05
C ALA A 301 -46.81 -3.50 42.05
N ALA A 302 -45.84 -4.06 41.31
CA ALA A 302 -44.48 -3.56 41.22
C ALA A 302 -44.35 -2.16 40.57
N VAL A 303 -45.32 -1.75 39.74
CA VAL A 303 -45.24 -0.50 38.96
C VAL A 303 -46.38 0.48 39.23
N THR A 304 -47.38 0.11 40.04
CA THR A 304 -48.53 0.96 40.36
C THR A 304 -48.13 2.32 40.92
N ALA A 305 -47.05 2.38 41.71
CA ALA A 305 -46.53 3.61 42.29
C ALA A 305 -45.92 4.60 41.27
N TYR A 306 -45.59 4.14 40.06
CA TYR A 306 -44.99 4.99 39.00
C TYR A 306 -46.03 5.60 38.06
N ARG A 307 -47.32 5.26 38.22
CA ARG A 307 -48.40 5.81 37.41
C ARG A 307 -48.67 7.25 37.83
N THR A 308 -48.76 8.18 36.88
CA THR A 308 -48.90 9.62 37.16
C THR A 308 -50.26 10.01 37.76
N GLY A 309 -51.26 9.16 37.62
CA GLY A 309 -52.57 9.34 38.25
C GLY A 309 -53.49 8.13 38.07
N PRO A 310 -54.65 8.09 38.75
CA PRO A 310 -55.63 7.05 38.54
C PRO A 310 -56.09 7.03 37.08
N TYR A 311 -56.08 5.84 36.46
CA TYR A 311 -56.50 5.65 35.08
C TYR A 311 -55.70 6.45 34.02
N THR A 312 -54.50 6.96 34.33
CA THR A 312 -53.64 7.58 33.30
C THR A 312 -52.89 6.52 32.50
N GLY A 313 -52.63 6.77 31.22
CA GLY A 313 -51.80 5.89 30.38
C GLY A 313 -50.31 6.18 30.52
N GLU A 314 -49.86 6.89 31.55
CA GLU A 314 -48.51 7.43 31.67
C GLU A 314 -47.81 6.96 32.95
N TYR A 315 -46.58 6.48 32.79
CA TYR A 315 -45.70 6.01 33.84
C TYR A 315 -44.37 6.77 33.81
N VAL A 316 -43.96 7.31 34.96
CA VAL A 316 -42.68 7.99 35.13
C VAL A 316 -41.89 7.25 36.21
N ILE A 317 -40.86 6.53 35.78
CA ILE A 317 -39.97 5.79 36.68
C ILE A 317 -38.80 6.71 37.05
N PRO A 318 -38.55 6.95 38.35
CA PRO A 318 -37.44 7.80 38.79
C PRO A 318 -36.09 7.16 38.48
N LYS A 319 -34.99 7.86 38.81
CA LYS A 319 -33.65 7.30 38.66
C LYS A 319 -33.46 6.16 39.66
N GLY A 320 -32.97 5.01 39.21
CA GLY A 320 -32.74 3.88 40.11
C GLY A 320 -32.06 2.68 39.47
N ASN A 321 -31.87 1.65 40.29
CA ASN A 321 -31.44 0.32 39.86
C ASN A 321 -32.65 -0.61 39.86
N TYR A 322 -32.97 -1.19 38.71
CA TYR A 322 -34.18 -1.98 38.50
C TYR A 322 -33.84 -3.40 38.06
N THR A 323 -34.35 -4.38 38.80
CA THR A 323 -34.28 -5.80 38.47
C THR A 323 -35.68 -6.29 38.16
N ILE A 324 -35.91 -6.55 36.88
CA ILE A 324 -37.22 -6.81 36.32
C ILE A 324 -37.26 -8.26 35.82
N GLY A 325 -38.35 -8.96 36.13
CA GLY A 325 -38.67 -10.26 35.55
C GLY A 325 -38.97 -10.10 34.07
N ALA A 326 -40.24 -9.92 33.72
CA ALA A 326 -40.64 -9.51 32.37
C ALA A 326 -41.05 -8.02 32.37
N PHE A 327 -40.67 -7.28 31.31
CA PHE A 327 -41.08 -5.88 31.12
C PHE A 327 -42.14 -5.81 30.03
N ILE A 328 -43.39 -5.63 30.44
CA ILE A 328 -44.56 -5.68 29.57
C ILE A 328 -45.24 -4.32 29.59
N VAL A 329 -45.42 -3.72 28.41
CA VAL A 329 -46.14 -2.45 28.24
C VAL A 329 -47.42 -2.74 27.46
N GLY A 330 -48.57 -2.48 28.06
CA GLY A 330 -49.88 -2.59 27.39
C GLY A 330 -50.02 -1.59 26.24
N GLY A 331 -51.06 -1.73 25.41
CA GLY A 331 -51.28 -0.82 24.27
C GLY A 331 -51.70 0.59 24.69
N GLY A 332 -51.18 1.59 23.97
CA GLY A 332 -51.46 3.02 24.20
C GLY A 332 -50.84 3.59 25.48
N ILE A 333 -49.78 2.96 26.01
CA ILE A 333 -49.12 3.36 27.25
C ILE A 333 -47.83 4.15 26.96
N LYS A 334 -47.59 5.21 27.72
CA LYS A 334 -46.36 6.01 27.70
C LYS A 334 -45.54 5.71 28.94
N VAL A 335 -44.29 5.27 28.76
CA VAL A 335 -43.36 4.96 29.85
C VAL A 335 -42.10 5.81 29.68
N THR A 336 -41.71 6.52 30.74
CA THR A 336 -40.48 7.33 30.76
C THR A 336 -39.65 6.98 31.98
N PHE A 337 -38.41 6.56 31.77
CA PHE A 337 -37.41 6.44 32.82
C PHE A 337 -36.59 7.73 32.94
N ALA A 338 -36.29 8.15 34.16
CA ALA A 338 -35.32 9.20 34.38
C ALA A 338 -33.89 8.73 34.05
N SER A 339 -33.09 9.64 33.48
CA SER A 339 -31.69 9.38 33.12
C SER A 339 -30.84 8.91 34.31
N GLY A 340 -29.83 8.09 34.02
CA GLY A 340 -28.90 7.51 34.98
C GLY A 340 -29.40 6.26 35.69
N SER A 341 -30.37 5.53 35.11
CA SER A 341 -30.88 4.28 35.65
C SER A 341 -30.07 3.06 35.16
N ASN A 342 -30.03 2.00 35.96
CA ASN A 342 -29.51 0.69 35.55
C ASN A 342 -30.66 -0.31 35.53
N ILE A 343 -30.95 -0.89 34.38
CA ILE A 343 -32.16 -1.68 34.15
C ILE A 343 -31.74 -3.07 33.69
N THR A 344 -32.07 -4.09 34.48
CA THR A 344 -31.84 -5.51 34.15
C THR A 344 -33.18 -6.21 33.99
N ILE A 345 -33.36 -6.94 32.88
CA ILE A 345 -34.63 -7.58 32.51
C ILE A 345 -34.36 -9.04 32.14
N ALA A 346 -34.89 -9.98 32.91
CA ALA A 346 -34.54 -11.40 32.76
C ALA A 346 -35.38 -12.16 31.71
N ASN A 347 -36.66 -11.80 31.57
CA ASN A 347 -37.69 -12.56 30.84
C ASN A 347 -38.36 -11.71 29.75
N GLY A 348 -37.56 -10.89 29.08
CA GLY A 348 -37.92 -10.20 27.85
C GLY A 348 -38.60 -8.84 28.03
N VAL A 349 -38.57 -8.07 26.93
CA VAL A 349 -39.27 -6.79 26.76
C VAL A 349 -40.38 -6.97 25.73
N ASN A 350 -41.62 -6.64 26.08
CA ASN A 350 -42.75 -6.68 25.16
C ASN A 350 -43.58 -5.39 25.22
N ILE A 351 -43.55 -4.59 24.15
CA ILE A 351 -44.23 -3.31 24.07
C ILE A 351 -45.43 -3.41 23.12
N GLY A 352 -46.62 -3.13 23.64
CA GLY A 352 -47.88 -3.17 22.91
C GLY A 352 -48.03 -2.05 21.86
N GLY A 353 -49.01 -2.22 20.99
CA GLY A 353 -49.29 -1.27 19.90
C GLY A 353 -49.68 0.12 20.42
N GLY A 354 -49.20 1.16 19.73
CA GLY A 354 -49.48 2.55 20.06
C GLY A 354 -48.76 3.09 21.31
N SER A 355 -47.95 2.25 21.97
CA SER A 355 -47.21 2.64 23.17
C SER A 355 -45.89 3.33 22.83
N THR A 356 -45.34 4.09 23.79
CA THR A 356 -44.04 4.74 23.65
C THR A 356 -43.22 4.50 24.90
N VAL A 357 -41.97 4.10 24.75
CA VAL A 357 -41.04 3.90 25.87
C VAL A 357 -39.78 4.73 25.63
N ASN A 358 -39.49 5.59 26.59
CA ASN A 358 -38.24 6.35 26.66
C ASN A 358 -37.46 5.90 27.89
N PHE A 359 -36.31 5.27 27.67
CA PHE A 359 -35.46 4.78 28.75
C PHE A 359 -34.55 5.87 29.36
N GLY A 360 -34.51 7.08 28.79
CA GLY A 360 -33.55 8.11 29.19
C GLY A 360 -32.10 7.65 29.01
N ASP A 361 -31.15 8.35 29.61
CA ASP A 361 -29.73 7.98 29.58
C ASP A 361 -29.44 6.83 30.57
N SER A 362 -29.94 5.64 30.25
CA SER A 362 -29.91 4.46 31.13
C SER A 362 -29.12 3.31 30.51
N ASN A 363 -28.50 2.50 31.37
CA ASN A 363 -27.96 1.21 30.96
C ASN A 363 -29.06 0.15 31.00
N ILE A 364 -29.15 -0.66 29.95
CA ILE A 364 -30.21 -1.64 29.76
C ILE A 364 -29.59 -2.99 29.40
N TRP A 365 -29.87 -4.00 30.20
CA TRP A 365 -29.48 -5.39 29.97
C TRP A 365 -30.72 -6.26 29.92
N VAL A 366 -30.91 -7.00 28.83
CA VAL A 366 -32.13 -7.77 28.56
C VAL A 366 -31.77 -9.20 28.15
N ASN A 367 -32.41 -10.18 28.78
CA ASN A 367 -32.51 -11.55 28.31
C ASN A 367 -33.97 -11.91 28.01
N GLY A 368 -34.20 -12.99 27.27
CA GLY A 368 -35.56 -13.48 26.98
C GLY A 368 -36.28 -12.78 25.82
N GLY A 369 -35.55 -12.00 25.01
CA GLY A 369 -36.07 -11.33 23.82
C GLY A 369 -36.42 -9.84 24.01
N PHE A 370 -36.63 -9.14 22.89
CA PHE A 370 -36.87 -7.71 22.88
C PHE A 370 -37.82 -7.32 21.75
N ASN A 371 -39.00 -6.79 22.08
CA ASN A 371 -39.96 -6.24 21.12
C ASN A 371 -40.19 -4.74 21.40
N SER A 372 -39.76 -3.89 20.48
CA SER A 372 -39.86 -2.43 20.62
C SER A 372 -41.29 -1.88 20.46
N GLY A 373 -42.25 -2.71 20.05
CA GLY A 373 -43.61 -2.27 19.73
C GLY A 373 -43.70 -1.44 18.45
N SER A 374 -44.91 -1.02 18.08
CA SER A 374 -45.19 -0.42 16.76
C SER A 374 -44.54 0.96 16.54
N ASN A 375 -44.33 1.74 17.61
CA ASN A 375 -43.79 3.10 17.50
C ASN A 375 -42.26 3.15 17.65
N GLY A 376 -41.64 2.04 18.09
CA GLY A 376 -40.23 1.99 18.47
C GLY A 376 -39.96 2.54 19.87
N VAL A 377 -38.69 2.51 20.26
CA VAL A 377 -38.21 2.98 21.57
C VAL A 377 -37.15 4.07 21.43
N THR A 378 -37.06 4.91 22.46
CA THR A 378 -35.93 5.83 22.63
C THR A 378 -35.09 5.38 23.82
N ILE A 379 -33.80 5.18 23.58
CA ILE A 379 -32.79 4.87 24.59
C ILE A 379 -31.76 5.99 24.50
N GLY A 380 -31.47 6.65 25.61
CA GLY A 380 -30.51 7.73 25.66
C GLY A 380 -29.06 7.25 25.65
N ASN A 381 -28.21 8.01 26.30
CA ASN A 381 -26.79 7.72 26.45
C ASN A 381 -26.58 6.66 27.54
N GLY A 382 -26.07 5.49 27.17
CA GLY A 382 -25.98 4.34 28.06
C GLY A 382 -25.72 3.04 27.28
N THR A 383 -25.44 1.94 27.98
CA THR A 383 -25.23 0.64 27.34
C THR A 383 -26.57 0.00 26.98
N LEU A 384 -26.67 -0.60 25.80
CA LEU A 384 -27.75 -1.52 25.44
C LEU A 384 -27.17 -2.91 25.20
N TRP A 385 -27.52 -3.87 26.03
CA TRP A 385 -27.09 -5.25 25.86
C TRP A 385 -28.31 -6.18 25.86
N ILE A 386 -28.62 -6.74 24.70
CA ILE A 386 -29.68 -7.72 24.52
C ILE A 386 -29.04 -9.09 24.28
N GLY A 387 -29.37 -10.05 25.11
CA GLY A 387 -28.95 -11.44 24.97
C GLY A 387 -29.69 -12.17 23.87
N SER A 388 -29.52 -13.49 23.85
CA SER A 388 -30.17 -14.39 22.92
C SER A 388 -31.70 -14.39 23.10
N GLY A 389 -32.40 -14.68 22.00
CA GLY A 389 -33.86 -14.68 21.94
C GLY A 389 -34.38 -14.01 20.67
N THR A 390 -35.69 -13.79 20.62
CA THR A 390 -36.32 -13.07 19.51
C THR A 390 -36.19 -11.57 19.73
N VAL A 391 -35.50 -10.89 18.82
CA VAL A 391 -35.37 -9.42 18.81
C VAL A 391 -36.14 -8.87 17.62
N THR A 392 -37.10 -8.00 17.90
CA THR A 392 -37.98 -7.37 16.93
C THR A 392 -37.99 -5.87 17.17
N PHE A 393 -37.40 -5.16 16.21
CA PHE A 393 -37.56 -3.72 16.11
C PHE A 393 -38.74 -3.41 15.20
N SER A 394 -39.42 -2.31 15.47
CA SER A 394 -40.55 -1.79 14.71
C SER A 394 -40.61 -0.28 14.89
N GLY A 395 -41.22 0.42 13.93
CA GLY A 395 -41.25 1.89 13.93
C GLY A 395 -39.85 2.52 13.88
N THR A 396 -39.69 3.66 14.58
CA THR A 396 -38.44 4.41 14.62
C THR A 396 -37.79 4.24 15.99
N ASN A 397 -36.63 3.62 16.01
CA ASN A 397 -35.85 3.37 17.22
C ASN A 397 -34.63 4.29 17.24
N ARG A 398 -34.38 4.89 18.39
CA ARG A 398 -33.24 5.79 18.60
C ARG A 398 -32.47 5.33 19.81
N LYS A 399 -31.17 5.20 19.63
CA LYS A 399 -30.21 4.94 20.69
C LYS A 399 -29.19 6.08 20.69
N GLY A 400 -29.03 6.78 21.81
CA GLY A 400 -27.95 7.75 22.00
C GLY A 400 -26.57 7.07 22.00
N SER A 401 -25.54 7.80 22.40
CA SER A 401 -24.19 7.23 22.49
C SER A 401 -24.08 6.13 23.56
N GLY A 402 -23.12 5.24 23.42
CA GLY A 402 -22.86 4.10 24.31
C GLY A 402 -22.95 2.76 23.58
N ASP A 403 -22.31 1.76 24.17
CA ASP A 403 -22.13 0.46 23.54
C ASP A 403 -23.46 -0.28 23.33
N VAL A 404 -23.56 -0.96 22.19
CA VAL A 404 -24.70 -1.78 21.80
C VAL A 404 -24.21 -3.19 21.53
N THR A 405 -24.70 -4.16 22.27
CA THR A 405 -24.44 -5.59 22.03
C THR A 405 -25.76 -6.32 21.89
N ILE A 406 -26.01 -6.95 20.74
CA ILE A 406 -27.21 -7.74 20.50
C ILE A 406 -26.80 -9.15 20.09
N ASN A 407 -26.92 -10.10 21.02
CA ASN A 407 -26.61 -11.50 20.82
C ASN A 407 -27.76 -12.28 20.14
N ALA A 408 -28.43 -11.65 19.18
CA ALA A 408 -29.53 -12.22 18.42
C ALA A 408 -29.56 -11.65 16.99
N PRO A 409 -30.14 -12.35 16.02
CA PRO A 409 -30.35 -11.81 14.69
C PRO A 409 -31.20 -10.53 14.71
N VAL A 410 -30.74 -9.47 14.04
CA VAL A 410 -31.48 -8.22 13.88
C VAL A 410 -31.93 -8.09 12.43
N SER A 411 -33.23 -7.88 12.22
CA SER A 411 -33.83 -7.63 10.91
C SER A 411 -34.63 -6.34 10.91
N LEU A 412 -34.29 -5.41 10.02
CA LEU A 412 -34.95 -4.12 9.84
C LEU A 412 -35.61 -4.12 8.45
N GLY A 413 -36.90 -4.43 8.39
CA GLY A 413 -37.71 -4.47 7.17
C GLY A 413 -38.71 -3.31 7.09
N GLY A 414 -39.36 -3.11 5.93
CA GLY A 414 -40.60 -2.31 5.83
C GLY A 414 -40.54 -0.88 6.40
N GLY A 415 -39.42 -0.18 6.20
CA GLY A 415 -39.22 1.18 6.70
C GLY A 415 -38.89 1.32 8.19
N ILE A 416 -38.49 0.23 8.87
CA ILE A 416 -38.00 0.28 10.26
C ILE A 416 -36.67 1.06 10.33
N TYR A 417 -36.57 1.98 11.28
CA TYR A 417 -35.34 2.73 11.53
C TYR A 417 -34.74 2.37 12.90
N LEU A 418 -33.42 2.20 12.94
CA LEU A 418 -32.67 1.99 14.18
C LEU A 418 -31.38 2.80 14.09
N ASP A 419 -31.41 4.02 14.60
CA ASP A 419 -30.23 4.90 14.60
C ASP A 419 -29.55 4.84 15.97
N MET A 420 -28.23 4.68 15.98
CA MET A 420 -27.40 4.55 17.17
C MET A 420 -26.30 5.60 17.16
N GLY A 421 -26.08 6.26 18.29
CA GLY A 421 -24.98 7.23 18.48
C GLY A 421 -23.60 6.55 18.48
N ALA A 422 -22.58 7.29 18.89
CA ALA A 422 -21.22 6.75 19.00
C ALA A 422 -21.12 5.67 20.09
N GLY A 423 -20.36 4.60 19.86
CA GLY A 423 -20.18 3.47 20.77
C GLY A 423 -19.79 2.21 20.01
N ASN A 424 -19.34 1.18 20.72
CA ASN A 424 -19.05 -0.10 20.08
C ASN A 424 -20.38 -0.82 19.79
N HIS A 425 -20.55 -1.29 18.56
CA HIS A 425 -21.76 -1.94 18.07
C HIS A 425 -21.47 -3.37 17.66
N ALA A 426 -22.08 -4.34 18.34
CA ALA A 426 -21.85 -5.76 18.12
C ALA A 426 -23.17 -6.51 17.91
N PHE A 427 -23.30 -7.25 16.81
CA PHE A 427 -24.52 -7.99 16.44
C PHE A 427 -24.21 -9.44 16.09
N ARG A 428 -25.16 -10.34 16.35
CA ARG A 428 -25.06 -11.72 15.84
C ARG A 428 -25.13 -11.73 14.31
N SER A 429 -26.16 -11.11 13.74
CA SER A 429 -26.31 -10.87 12.30
C SER A 429 -27.16 -9.63 12.09
N LEU A 430 -26.96 -8.92 10.97
CA LEU A 430 -27.71 -7.70 10.67
C LEU A 430 -28.28 -7.76 9.25
N THR A 431 -29.60 -7.69 9.13
CA THR A 431 -30.31 -7.69 7.85
C THR A 431 -31.19 -6.45 7.73
N LEU A 432 -31.02 -5.69 6.67
CA LEU A 432 -31.83 -4.53 6.32
C LEU A 432 -32.52 -4.79 4.98
N SER A 433 -33.82 -4.50 4.89
CA SER A 433 -34.60 -4.68 3.66
C SER A 433 -35.81 -3.75 3.59
N GLY A 434 -36.43 -3.63 2.42
CA GLY A 434 -37.70 -2.91 2.24
C GLY A 434 -37.68 -1.47 2.79
N GLY A 435 -36.58 -0.75 2.58
CA GLY A 435 -36.37 0.61 3.08
C GLY A 435 -35.95 0.74 4.55
N GLY A 436 -35.93 -0.36 5.32
CA GLY A 436 -35.47 -0.35 6.70
C GLY A 436 -33.99 0.03 6.77
N SER A 437 -33.60 0.95 7.65
CA SER A 437 -32.28 1.58 7.58
C SER A 437 -31.72 1.91 8.96
N SER A 438 -30.39 2.07 9.05
CA SER A 438 -29.69 2.32 10.31
C SER A 438 -28.48 3.21 10.07
N ALA A 439 -28.29 4.21 10.92
CA ALA A 439 -27.05 4.96 11.03
C ALA A 439 -26.41 4.72 12.39
N LEU A 440 -25.12 4.36 12.39
CA LEU A 440 -24.30 4.13 13.57
C LEU A 440 -23.25 5.23 13.67
N GLY A 441 -23.03 5.76 14.87
CA GLY A 441 -21.95 6.72 15.13
C GLY A 441 -20.56 6.08 15.07
N ASN A 442 -19.55 6.85 15.48
CA ASN A 442 -18.18 6.34 15.58
C ASN A 442 -18.06 5.29 16.68
N GLY A 443 -17.27 4.25 16.43
CA GLY A 443 -16.99 3.14 17.34
C GLY A 443 -16.82 1.84 16.57
N ASP A 444 -16.32 0.81 17.24
CA ASP A 444 -16.05 -0.47 16.58
C ASP A 444 -17.36 -1.16 16.19
N PHE A 445 -17.43 -1.68 14.98
CA PHE A 445 -18.58 -2.43 14.47
C PHE A 445 -18.20 -3.88 14.23
N SER A 446 -18.93 -4.80 14.87
CA SER A 446 -18.69 -6.23 14.71
C SER A 446 -19.98 -6.99 14.45
N VAL A 447 -19.93 -7.92 13.49
CA VAL A 447 -21.06 -8.80 13.17
C VAL A 447 -20.58 -10.22 13.00
N LEU A 448 -21.11 -11.15 13.79
CA LEU A 448 -20.64 -12.56 13.76
C LEU A 448 -21.01 -13.32 12.48
N SER A 449 -22.21 -13.08 11.94
CA SER A 449 -22.80 -13.90 10.89
C SER A 449 -23.42 -13.05 9.77
N GLY A 450 -22.57 -12.25 9.13
CA GLY A 450 -22.87 -11.51 7.91
C GLY A 450 -23.78 -10.29 8.08
N VAL A 451 -23.60 -9.36 7.14
CA VAL A 451 -24.44 -8.17 6.94
C VAL A 451 -25.11 -8.28 5.58
N SER A 452 -26.44 -8.16 5.56
CA SER A 452 -27.24 -8.13 4.33
C SER A 452 -28.04 -6.84 4.27
N VAL A 453 -27.89 -6.06 3.20
CA VAL A 453 -28.66 -4.82 2.99
C VAL A 453 -29.32 -4.90 1.62
N GLY A 454 -30.65 -4.77 1.57
CA GLY A 454 -31.46 -4.94 0.38
C GLY A 454 -32.57 -3.89 0.24
N GLY A 455 -33.28 -3.89 -0.89
CA GLY A 455 -34.55 -3.18 -1.04
C GLY A 455 -34.50 -1.67 -0.73
N GLY A 456 -33.46 -0.98 -1.22
CA GLY A 456 -33.29 0.47 -1.11
C GLY A 456 -32.76 0.96 0.23
N SER A 457 -32.59 0.06 1.20
CA SER A 457 -32.09 0.33 2.55
C SER A 457 -30.70 0.96 2.60
N GLU A 458 -30.41 1.66 3.68
CA GLU A 458 -29.12 2.28 3.95
C GLU A 458 -28.59 1.86 5.33
N LEU A 459 -27.38 1.32 5.36
CA LEU A 459 -26.58 1.12 6.57
C LEU A 459 -25.39 2.08 6.54
N VAL A 460 -25.33 2.99 7.51
CA VAL A 460 -24.17 3.87 7.70
C VAL A 460 -23.44 3.46 8.97
N ILE A 461 -22.13 3.30 8.86
CA ILE A 461 -21.24 2.95 9.97
C ILE A 461 -20.23 4.09 10.09
N GLY A 462 -20.10 4.67 11.29
CA GLY A 462 -19.10 5.70 11.56
C GLY A 462 -17.67 5.17 11.55
N ASN A 463 -16.72 6.00 11.97
CA ASN A 463 -15.31 5.62 12.03
C ASN A 463 -15.07 4.60 13.16
N GLY A 464 -14.24 3.59 12.92
CA GLY A 464 -13.94 2.54 13.90
C GLY A 464 -13.46 1.24 13.24
N ASN A 465 -13.07 0.25 14.05
CA ASN A 465 -12.71 -1.07 13.52
C ASN A 465 -13.98 -1.80 13.06
N ILE A 466 -13.97 -2.31 11.83
CA ILE A 466 -15.11 -3.02 11.23
C ILE A 466 -14.70 -4.47 11.00
N VAL A 467 -15.36 -5.41 11.69
CA VAL A 467 -15.12 -6.86 11.55
C VAL A 467 -16.42 -7.60 11.27
N ILE A 468 -16.52 -8.26 10.12
CA ILE A 468 -17.73 -8.94 9.69
C ILE A 468 -17.43 -10.40 9.35
N GLY A 469 -18.05 -11.32 10.09
CA GLY A 469 -18.01 -12.75 9.84
C GLY A 469 -18.89 -13.18 8.67
N ALA A 470 -18.58 -14.32 8.05
CA ALA A 470 -19.44 -14.90 7.03
C ALA A 470 -20.80 -15.35 7.60
N GLY A 471 -21.86 -15.03 6.86
CA GLY A 471 -23.16 -15.68 7.02
C GLY A 471 -23.18 -17.09 6.43
N SER A 472 -24.35 -17.73 6.46
CA SER A 472 -24.54 -19.11 5.98
C SER A 472 -24.25 -19.31 4.49
N SER A 473 -24.30 -18.26 3.67
CA SER A 473 -23.95 -18.28 2.24
C SER A 473 -22.45 -18.11 1.97
N GLY A 474 -21.61 -17.97 3.01
CA GLY A 474 -20.19 -17.64 2.89
C GLY A 474 -19.91 -16.15 2.65
N ASN A 475 -20.94 -15.32 2.50
CA ASN A 475 -20.79 -13.88 2.33
C ASN A 475 -20.70 -13.19 3.70
N ALA A 476 -19.68 -12.37 3.89
CA ALA A 476 -19.64 -11.40 4.99
C ALA A 476 -20.56 -10.21 4.69
N ILE A 477 -20.59 -9.74 3.44
CA ILE A 477 -21.43 -8.63 3.01
C ILE A 477 -22.24 -9.05 1.79
N THR A 478 -23.55 -8.79 1.82
CA THR A 478 -24.45 -8.92 0.66
C THR A 478 -25.23 -7.61 0.47
N LEU A 479 -25.11 -6.99 -0.71
CA LEU A 479 -25.91 -5.81 -1.09
C LEU A 479 -26.79 -6.11 -2.30
N SER A 480 -28.09 -5.80 -2.19
CA SER A 480 -29.06 -6.01 -3.27
C SER A 480 -30.07 -4.87 -3.40
N GLY A 481 -30.82 -4.84 -4.50
CA GLY A 481 -31.96 -3.94 -4.67
C GLY A 481 -31.69 -2.46 -4.36
N SER A 482 -30.60 -1.90 -4.88
CA SER A 482 -30.22 -0.48 -4.66
C SER A 482 -29.89 -0.09 -3.21
N ALA A 483 -29.45 -1.05 -2.42
CA ALA A 483 -28.96 -0.86 -1.05
C ALA A 483 -27.66 -0.04 -0.98
N LYS A 484 -27.43 0.60 0.18
CA LYS A 484 -26.22 1.38 0.45
C LYS A 484 -25.58 0.89 1.74
N LEU A 485 -24.29 0.56 1.69
CA LEU A 485 -23.45 0.32 2.85
C LEU A 485 -22.33 1.34 2.86
N LEU A 486 -22.38 2.27 3.79
CA LEU A 486 -21.45 3.39 3.87
C LEU A 486 -20.60 3.24 5.13
N MET A 487 -19.32 2.90 4.96
CA MET A 487 -18.40 2.70 6.09
C MET A 487 -17.47 3.90 6.23
N GLY A 488 -17.31 4.38 7.46
CA GLY A 488 -16.30 5.37 7.85
C GLY A 488 -14.90 4.77 7.89
N ASP A 489 -13.94 5.62 8.27
CA ASP A 489 -12.51 5.27 8.31
C ASP A 489 -12.19 4.30 9.45
N GLY A 490 -11.27 3.38 9.20
CA GLY A 490 -10.80 2.40 10.17
C GLY A 490 -10.46 1.04 9.56
N PRO A 491 -9.71 0.19 10.29
CA PRO A 491 -9.43 -1.18 9.89
C PRO A 491 -10.70 -1.95 9.52
N PHE A 492 -10.69 -2.53 8.32
CA PHE A 492 -11.80 -3.33 7.82
C PHE A 492 -11.36 -4.78 7.62
N SER A 493 -12.17 -5.70 8.14
CA SER A 493 -11.96 -7.13 7.99
C SER A 493 -13.26 -7.87 7.67
N ALA A 494 -13.29 -8.54 6.52
CA ALA A 494 -14.38 -9.40 6.11
C ALA A 494 -13.91 -10.87 6.09
N ILE A 495 -14.47 -11.70 6.96
CA ILE A 495 -14.17 -13.13 7.07
C ILE A 495 -15.14 -13.90 6.15
N GLY A 496 -15.14 -13.58 4.87
CA GLY A 496 -16.04 -14.12 3.86
C GLY A 496 -16.06 -13.29 2.59
N ASN A 497 -16.98 -13.59 1.67
CA ASN A 497 -17.11 -12.84 0.43
C ASN A 497 -17.77 -11.47 0.66
N VAL A 498 -17.41 -10.51 -0.19
CA VAL A 498 -18.13 -9.24 -0.35
C VAL A 498 -18.84 -9.29 -1.70
N ALA A 499 -20.16 -9.35 -1.69
CA ALA A 499 -20.98 -9.47 -2.88
C ALA A 499 -21.98 -8.31 -2.97
N THR A 500 -22.02 -7.63 -4.11
CA THR A 500 -22.98 -6.55 -4.39
C THR A 500 -23.66 -6.79 -5.72
N GLU A 501 -24.94 -6.41 -5.82
CA GLU A 501 -25.73 -6.45 -7.05
C GLU A 501 -25.87 -5.05 -7.67
N GLY A 502 -26.35 -5.00 -8.92
CA GLY A 502 -26.61 -3.75 -9.64
C GLY A 502 -27.47 -2.75 -8.85
N GLY A 503 -27.17 -1.46 -9.00
CA GLY A 503 -27.87 -0.37 -8.29
C GLY A 503 -27.39 -0.09 -6.87
N SER A 504 -26.69 -1.04 -6.23
CA SER A 504 -26.19 -0.89 -4.86
C SER A 504 -24.96 0.03 -4.78
N ARG A 505 -24.64 0.53 -3.58
CA ARG A 505 -23.44 1.33 -3.30
C ARG A 505 -22.72 0.81 -2.08
N ILE A 506 -21.41 0.64 -2.18
CA ILE A 506 -20.53 0.33 -1.05
C ILE A 506 -19.43 1.39 -0.93
N VAL A 507 -19.16 1.84 0.30
CA VAL A 507 -18.02 2.69 0.64
C VAL A 507 -17.16 1.94 1.63
N PHE A 508 -15.86 1.85 1.34
CA PHE A 508 -14.82 1.49 2.31
C PHE A 508 -14.14 2.77 2.77
N GLY A 509 -13.97 2.94 4.09
CA GLY A 509 -13.20 4.07 4.63
C GLY A 509 -11.70 3.89 4.42
N GLN A 510 -10.91 4.84 4.92
CA GLN A 510 -9.45 4.81 4.83
C GLN A 510 -8.84 3.93 5.93
N THR A 511 -7.81 3.16 5.59
CA THR A 511 -6.99 2.40 6.55
C THR A 511 -5.71 1.91 5.88
N PRO A 512 -4.61 1.66 6.62
CA PRO A 512 -3.42 1.08 6.01
C PRO A 512 -3.71 -0.21 5.21
N ASN A 513 -4.54 -1.11 5.75
CA ASN A 513 -4.88 -2.38 5.08
C ASN A 513 -6.31 -2.85 5.40
N HIS A 514 -7.09 -3.07 4.34
CA HIS A 514 -8.34 -3.82 4.34
C HIS A 514 -8.04 -5.31 4.12
N THR A 515 -8.71 -6.18 4.88
CA THR A 515 -8.53 -7.64 4.80
C THR A 515 -9.84 -8.33 4.42
N ILE A 516 -9.79 -9.17 3.39
CA ILE A 516 -10.98 -9.87 2.88
C ILE A 516 -10.60 -11.32 2.64
N ALA A 517 -11.14 -12.22 3.45
CA ALA A 517 -10.84 -13.65 3.42
C ALA A 517 -11.60 -14.43 2.32
N GLY A 518 -12.40 -13.73 1.49
CA GLY A 518 -13.15 -14.32 0.38
C GLY A 518 -13.00 -13.57 -0.94
N ASN A 519 -13.94 -13.79 -1.85
CA ASN A 519 -14.01 -13.09 -3.12
C ASN A 519 -14.64 -11.70 -2.95
N MET A 520 -14.25 -10.77 -3.81
CA MET A 520 -14.91 -9.48 -3.97
C MET A 520 -15.64 -9.47 -5.31
N THR A 521 -16.98 -9.46 -5.29
CA THR A 521 -17.82 -9.38 -6.49
C THR A 521 -18.66 -8.13 -6.40
N ILE A 522 -18.26 -7.08 -7.12
CA ILE A 522 -18.91 -5.77 -7.07
C ILE A 522 -19.72 -5.58 -8.34
N ALA A 523 -21.05 -5.68 -8.29
CA ALA A 523 -21.91 -5.34 -9.44
C ALA A 523 -22.66 -4.00 -9.29
N GLY A 524 -22.66 -3.41 -8.09
CA GLY A 524 -23.17 -2.05 -7.83
C GLY A 524 -22.14 -0.97 -8.18
N SER A 525 -21.99 0.02 -7.31
CA SER A 525 -20.90 1.00 -7.32
C SER A 525 -20.05 0.87 -6.06
N ALA A 526 -18.74 1.09 -6.15
CA ALA A 526 -17.82 0.99 -5.02
C ALA A 526 -16.93 2.23 -4.91
N TYR A 527 -16.79 2.75 -3.70
CA TYR A 527 -15.79 3.74 -3.36
C TYR A 527 -14.78 3.11 -2.40
N PHE A 528 -13.53 3.11 -2.81
CA PHE A 528 -12.40 2.59 -2.04
C PHE A 528 -11.65 3.75 -1.41
N GLY A 529 -11.70 3.85 -0.08
CA GLY A 529 -10.81 4.71 0.68
C GLY A 529 -9.34 4.30 0.49
N ALA A 530 -8.43 5.25 0.70
CA ALA A 530 -6.99 5.04 0.60
C ALA A 530 -6.53 3.90 1.51
N GLY A 531 -5.63 3.05 0.98
CA GLY A 531 -5.20 1.84 1.68
C GLY A 531 -4.87 0.68 0.76
N ARG A 532 -4.28 -0.37 1.35
CA ARG A 532 -4.15 -1.65 0.66
C ARG A 532 -5.42 -2.49 0.83
N TYR A 533 -5.84 -3.19 -0.20
CA TYR A 533 -6.89 -4.19 -0.16
C TYR A 533 -6.26 -5.56 -0.37
N THR A 534 -6.15 -6.32 0.71
CA THR A 534 -5.61 -7.69 0.69
C THR A 534 -6.76 -8.68 0.61
N VAL A 535 -6.89 -9.37 -0.53
CA VAL A 535 -8.06 -10.21 -0.85
C VAL A 535 -7.62 -11.65 -1.11
N ALA A 536 -8.19 -12.58 -0.35
CA ALA A 536 -7.89 -14.00 -0.44
C ALA A 536 -8.60 -14.74 -1.58
N GLY A 537 -9.44 -14.04 -2.34
CA GLY A 537 -10.10 -14.55 -3.54
C GLY A 537 -9.90 -13.67 -4.77
N SER A 538 -10.78 -13.84 -5.75
CA SER A 538 -10.82 -13.02 -6.97
C SER A 538 -11.55 -11.70 -6.72
N PHE A 539 -11.19 -10.70 -7.51
CA PHE A 539 -11.91 -9.43 -7.60
C PHE A 539 -12.62 -9.35 -8.97
N THR A 540 -13.94 -9.46 -8.96
CA THR A 540 -14.77 -9.24 -10.14
C THR A 540 -15.47 -7.89 -10.05
N ASN A 541 -15.14 -7.01 -10.98
CA ASN A 541 -15.88 -5.78 -11.22
C ASN A 541 -16.99 -6.05 -12.25
N GLY A 542 -18.22 -6.16 -11.79
CA GLY A 542 -19.45 -6.23 -12.59
C GLY A 542 -20.23 -4.92 -12.60
N THR A 543 -19.62 -3.78 -12.26
CA THR A 543 -20.33 -2.51 -12.09
C THR A 543 -20.96 -2.04 -13.41
N GLY A 544 -22.04 -1.27 -13.29
CA GLY A 544 -22.62 -0.56 -14.41
C GLY A 544 -23.85 0.25 -14.01
N GLY A 545 -23.98 1.46 -14.56
CA GLY A 545 -25.19 2.29 -14.46
C GLY A 545 -25.39 3.03 -13.13
N THR A 546 -24.53 2.83 -12.12
CA THR A 546 -24.60 3.51 -10.83
C THR A 546 -23.28 4.22 -10.56
N THR A 547 -23.28 5.56 -10.63
CA THR A 547 -22.06 6.36 -10.50
C THR A 547 -21.99 7.12 -9.18
N TRP A 548 -20.78 7.58 -8.86
CA TRP A 548 -20.49 8.59 -7.85
C TRP A 548 -20.62 10.02 -8.44
N PRO A 549 -20.79 11.08 -7.63
CA PRO A 549 -20.92 11.09 -6.16
C PRO A 549 -22.28 10.58 -5.64
N TYR A 550 -22.32 10.32 -4.34
CA TYR A 550 -23.56 10.02 -3.62
C TYR A 550 -23.58 10.74 -2.28
N THR A 551 -24.68 11.44 -1.98
CA THR A 551 -24.92 12.07 -0.68
C THR A 551 -25.91 11.22 0.11
N SER A 552 -25.51 10.76 1.29
CA SER A 552 -26.40 10.01 2.17
C SER A 552 -27.48 10.94 2.72
N PRO A 553 -28.78 10.62 2.56
CA PRO A 553 -29.84 11.42 3.17
C PRO A 553 -29.87 11.29 4.69
N ARG A 554 -29.21 10.28 5.28
CA ARG A 554 -29.14 10.10 6.74
C ARG A 554 -28.07 10.94 7.41
N THR A 555 -26.88 10.99 6.81
CA THR A 555 -25.74 11.69 7.42
C THR A 555 -25.43 13.02 6.75
N GLY A 556 -25.95 13.29 5.55
CA GLY A 556 -25.60 14.46 4.74
C GLY A 556 -24.19 14.38 4.14
N LEU A 557 -23.43 13.31 4.38
CA LEU A 557 -22.08 13.13 3.87
C LEU A 557 -22.10 12.73 2.40
N THR A 558 -21.21 13.33 1.62
CA THR A 558 -21.04 13.04 0.19
C THR A 558 -19.77 12.23 -0.05
N TYR A 559 -19.91 11.11 -0.74
CA TYR A 559 -18.85 10.18 -1.08
C TYR A 559 -18.55 10.23 -2.58
N GLY A 560 -17.31 9.93 -2.96
CA GLY A 560 -16.92 9.76 -4.36
C GLY A 560 -16.92 11.02 -5.23
N ALA A 561 -16.93 12.23 -4.64
CA ALA A 561 -16.91 13.49 -5.38
C ALA A 561 -15.77 13.59 -6.41
N ASN A 562 -14.57 13.13 -6.05
CA ASN A 562 -13.38 13.20 -6.91
C ASN A 562 -13.45 12.25 -8.14
N GLY A 563 -14.28 11.20 -8.05
CA GLY A 563 -14.50 10.20 -9.10
C GLY A 563 -15.86 10.32 -9.78
N SER A 564 -16.40 11.54 -9.89
CA SER A 564 -17.70 11.79 -10.51
C SER A 564 -17.83 11.14 -11.89
N GLY A 565 -18.94 10.43 -12.12
CA GLY A 565 -19.24 9.74 -13.38
C GLY A 565 -18.65 8.33 -13.53
N TYR A 566 -17.90 7.85 -12.54
CA TYR A 566 -17.39 6.48 -12.48
C TYR A 566 -18.20 5.65 -11.46
N ASP A 567 -18.28 4.35 -11.70
CA ASP A 567 -18.98 3.39 -10.84
C ASP A 567 -18.06 2.89 -9.73
N MET A 568 -16.79 2.67 -10.06
CA MET A 568 -15.76 2.21 -9.15
C MET A 568 -14.67 3.27 -9.04
N VAL A 569 -14.43 3.76 -7.82
CA VAL A 569 -13.51 4.88 -7.57
C VAL A 569 -12.58 4.54 -6.41
N GLY A 570 -11.30 4.90 -6.54
CA GLY A 570 -10.30 4.75 -5.49
C GLY A 570 -9.06 5.58 -5.78
N TYR A 571 -8.51 6.21 -4.75
CA TYR A 571 -7.29 7.01 -4.83
C TYR A 571 -6.35 6.56 -3.71
N ASP A 572 -5.07 6.47 -4.03
CA ASP A 572 -4.04 5.96 -3.12
C ASP A 572 -4.36 4.53 -2.65
N VAL A 573 -4.76 3.68 -3.61
CA VAL A 573 -5.17 2.30 -3.37
C VAL A 573 -4.21 1.29 -3.99
N SER A 574 -3.96 0.19 -3.29
CA SER A 574 -3.22 -0.96 -3.82
C SER A 574 -4.02 -2.24 -3.57
N PHE A 575 -4.26 -3.05 -4.60
CA PHE A 575 -4.95 -4.33 -4.47
C PHE A 575 -3.93 -5.46 -4.52
N VAL A 576 -3.95 -6.38 -3.55
CA VAL A 576 -3.12 -7.58 -3.52
C VAL A 576 -4.05 -8.78 -3.39
N LEU A 577 -4.12 -9.57 -4.46
CA LEU A 577 -5.12 -10.63 -4.63
C LEU A 577 -4.44 -12.01 -4.78
N SER A 578 -5.06 -13.06 -4.25
CA SER A 578 -4.68 -14.44 -4.61
C SER A 578 -5.34 -14.89 -5.92
N GLY A 579 -6.52 -14.34 -6.24
CA GLY A 579 -7.34 -14.68 -7.40
C GLY A 579 -7.20 -13.70 -8.57
N ALA A 580 -8.08 -13.82 -9.55
CA ALA A 580 -8.05 -12.98 -10.75
C ALA A 580 -8.73 -11.62 -10.53
N LEU A 581 -8.26 -10.59 -11.23
CA LEU A 581 -8.96 -9.32 -11.40
C LEU A 581 -9.74 -9.34 -12.72
N ASN A 582 -11.06 -9.54 -12.67
CA ASN A 582 -11.90 -9.53 -13.88
C ASN A 582 -12.73 -8.25 -13.95
N LEU A 583 -12.75 -7.61 -15.12
CA LEU A 583 -13.56 -6.43 -15.39
C LEU A 583 -14.65 -6.81 -16.40
N SER A 584 -15.91 -6.70 -16.00
CA SER A 584 -17.06 -7.03 -16.84
C SER A 584 -17.37 -5.88 -17.79
N GLY A 585 -18.16 -6.14 -18.82
CA GLY A 585 -18.56 -5.11 -19.77
C GLY A 585 -19.42 -4.02 -19.14
N GLY A 586 -19.21 -2.76 -19.56
CA GLY A 586 -19.96 -1.59 -19.09
C GLY A 586 -19.43 -0.92 -17.82
N ALA A 587 -18.48 -1.55 -17.11
CA ALA A 587 -17.88 -0.99 -15.91
C ALA A 587 -17.11 0.30 -16.18
N LYS A 588 -17.36 1.35 -15.40
CA LYS A 588 -16.57 2.58 -15.39
C LYS A 588 -15.71 2.68 -14.14
N THR A 589 -14.40 2.47 -14.30
CA THR A 589 -13.46 2.39 -13.17
C THR A 589 -12.47 3.54 -13.19
N LYS A 590 -12.20 4.13 -12.02
CA LYS A 590 -11.12 5.10 -11.83
C LYS A 590 -10.35 4.76 -10.56
N LEU A 591 -9.17 4.16 -10.72
CA LEU A 591 -8.31 3.78 -9.60
C LEU A 591 -6.90 4.34 -9.80
N SER A 592 -6.30 4.89 -8.75
CA SER A 592 -4.90 5.30 -8.77
C SER A 592 -4.13 4.77 -7.56
N ALA A 593 -2.94 4.25 -7.82
CA ALA A 593 -1.98 3.81 -6.83
C ALA A 593 -1.45 4.99 -6.02
N PRO A 594 -1.00 4.76 -4.78
CA PRO A 594 -0.35 5.79 -3.98
C PRO A 594 1.00 6.18 -4.58
N ALA A 595 1.42 7.43 -4.39
CA ALA A 595 2.73 7.90 -4.84
C ALA A 595 3.90 7.32 -4.01
N SER A 596 3.64 6.96 -2.75
CA SER A 596 4.64 6.41 -1.83
C SER A 596 4.05 5.23 -1.05
N SER A 597 4.92 4.34 -0.58
CA SER A 597 4.53 3.19 0.24
C SER A 597 4.22 3.62 1.68
N VAL A 598 3.25 2.94 2.30
CA VAL A 598 2.93 3.01 3.72
C VAL A 598 3.28 1.68 4.36
N SER A 599 4.09 1.70 5.43
CA SER A 599 4.50 0.48 6.12
C SER A 599 3.30 -0.35 6.56
N GLY A 600 3.28 -1.64 6.20
CA GLY A 600 2.17 -2.55 6.48
C GLY A 600 0.89 -2.29 5.66
N GLY A 601 0.88 -1.30 4.77
CA GLY A 601 -0.29 -0.85 4.02
C GLY A 601 -0.08 -0.75 2.51
N ALA A 602 -0.57 0.35 1.92
CA ALA A 602 -0.53 0.61 0.48
C ALA A 602 0.90 0.70 -0.06
N ILE A 603 1.12 0.26 -1.30
CA ILE A 603 2.45 0.13 -1.90
C ILE A 603 2.58 1.16 -3.02
N GLY A 604 3.60 2.01 -2.93
CA GLY A 604 3.86 3.11 -3.86
C GLY A 604 3.94 2.61 -5.31
N GLY A 605 3.20 3.23 -6.21
CA GLY A 605 3.18 2.89 -7.63
C GLY A 605 2.47 1.58 -7.99
N LEU A 606 2.17 0.70 -7.03
CA LEU A 606 1.45 -0.55 -7.27
C LEU A 606 -0.06 -0.33 -7.15
N LEU A 607 -0.77 -0.53 -8.27
CA LEU A 607 -2.22 -0.48 -8.28
C LEU A 607 -2.82 -1.85 -7.97
N VAL A 608 -2.39 -2.89 -8.68
CA VAL A 608 -2.89 -4.25 -8.51
C VAL A 608 -1.75 -5.24 -8.61
N HIS A 609 -1.73 -6.23 -7.72
CA HIS A 609 -0.96 -7.43 -7.86
C HIS A 609 -1.83 -8.69 -7.72
N THR A 610 -1.59 -9.68 -8.57
CA THR A 610 -2.02 -11.05 -8.31
C THR A 610 -0.97 -12.06 -8.77
N ASN A 611 -0.83 -13.13 -7.99
CA ASN A 611 0.06 -14.25 -8.32
C ASN A 611 -0.66 -15.41 -9.03
N THR A 612 -1.96 -15.25 -9.34
CA THR A 612 -2.75 -16.29 -10.00
C THR A 612 -2.24 -16.58 -11.41
N SER A 613 -2.36 -17.83 -11.86
CA SER A 613 -2.18 -18.22 -13.26
C SER A 613 -3.49 -18.25 -14.05
N SER A 614 -4.63 -18.01 -13.37
CA SER A 614 -5.94 -17.95 -14.02
C SER A 614 -6.00 -16.79 -15.01
N ALA A 615 -6.70 -16.99 -16.13
CA ALA A 615 -6.89 -15.93 -17.11
C ALA A 615 -7.63 -14.73 -16.52
N ILE A 616 -7.15 -13.53 -16.86
CA ILE A 616 -7.74 -12.25 -16.48
C ILE A 616 -8.44 -11.66 -17.72
N ASN A 617 -9.73 -11.38 -17.58
CA ASN A 617 -10.54 -10.87 -18.67
C ASN A 617 -11.04 -9.46 -18.36
N TRP A 618 -10.70 -8.53 -19.25
CA TRP A 618 -11.25 -7.19 -19.29
C TRP A 618 -12.21 -7.10 -20.48
N GLY A 619 -13.48 -7.28 -20.15
CA GLY A 619 -14.58 -7.46 -21.08
C GLY A 619 -14.99 -6.19 -21.82
N GLY A 620 -15.71 -6.41 -22.91
CA GLY A 620 -16.12 -5.37 -23.86
C GLY A 620 -16.99 -4.26 -23.29
N GLY A 621 -16.73 -3.01 -23.70
CA GLY A 621 -17.47 -1.82 -23.28
C GLY A 621 -17.15 -1.32 -21.88
N SER A 622 -16.18 -1.91 -21.17
CA SER A 622 -15.65 -1.31 -19.93
C SER A 622 -14.72 -0.13 -20.24
N SER A 623 -14.83 0.92 -19.42
CA SER A 623 -14.04 2.14 -19.54
C SER A 623 -13.29 2.40 -18.24
N ASN A 624 -11.99 2.14 -18.25
CA ASN A 624 -11.16 2.15 -17.06
C ASN A 624 -10.07 3.21 -17.18
N VAL A 625 -9.87 3.87 -16.06
CA VAL A 625 -8.84 4.85 -15.83
C VAL A 625 -7.97 4.34 -14.70
N PHE A 626 -6.75 3.93 -15.02
CA PHE A 626 -5.79 3.40 -14.07
C PHE A 626 -4.59 4.32 -13.94
N GLY A 627 -4.09 4.48 -12.72
CA GLY A 627 -2.80 5.10 -12.43
C GLY A 627 -1.98 4.16 -11.56
N GLY A 628 -0.77 3.82 -11.99
CA GLY A 628 0.09 2.83 -11.34
C GLY A 628 0.18 1.51 -12.10
N VAL A 629 0.91 0.56 -11.51
CA VAL A 629 1.24 -0.74 -12.10
C VAL A 629 0.16 -1.76 -11.78
N VAL A 630 -0.33 -2.43 -12.82
CA VAL A 630 -1.05 -3.70 -12.74
C VAL A 630 -0.03 -4.82 -13.00
N HIS A 631 0.36 -5.53 -11.95
CA HIS A 631 1.41 -6.55 -11.96
C HIS A 631 0.83 -7.96 -11.77
N VAL A 632 0.75 -8.72 -12.86
CA VAL A 632 0.09 -10.05 -12.93
C VAL A 632 0.99 -11.08 -13.64
N PRO A 633 2.17 -11.39 -13.05
CA PRO A 633 3.29 -11.99 -13.77
C PRO A 633 3.03 -13.40 -14.31
N ASN A 634 2.04 -14.11 -13.76
CA ASN A 634 1.73 -15.50 -14.14
C ASN A 634 0.47 -15.64 -15.02
N ALA A 635 -0.33 -14.58 -15.15
CA ALA A 635 -1.62 -14.62 -15.83
C ALA A 635 -1.57 -14.04 -17.24
N THR A 636 -2.44 -14.54 -18.12
CA THR A 636 -2.75 -13.88 -19.39
C THR A 636 -3.83 -12.83 -19.16
N VAL A 637 -3.58 -11.59 -19.59
CA VAL A 637 -4.56 -10.50 -19.59
C VAL A 637 -5.15 -10.35 -20.98
N THR A 638 -6.46 -10.57 -21.09
CA THR A 638 -7.20 -10.39 -22.34
C THR A 638 -8.10 -9.17 -22.25
N MET A 639 -7.85 -8.19 -23.10
CA MET A 639 -8.69 -7.01 -23.31
C MET A 639 -9.49 -7.22 -24.59
N SER A 640 -10.82 -7.15 -24.51
CA SER A 640 -11.71 -7.52 -25.62
C SER A 640 -12.91 -6.59 -25.77
N GLY A 641 -13.58 -6.67 -26.92
CA GLY A 641 -14.94 -6.15 -27.13
C GLY A 641 -15.14 -4.64 -26.96
N GLY A 642 -14.13 -3.83 -27.30
CA GLY A 642 -14.20 -2.37 -27.13
C GLY A 642 -13.89 -1.90 -25.71
N ASN A 643 -13.17 -2.70 -24.93
CA ASN A 643 -12.57 -2.22 -23.68
C ASN A 643 -11.72 -0.96 -23.95
N SER A 644 -11.86 0.06 -23.11
CA SER A 644 -10.97 1.22 -23.11
C SER A 644 -10.29 1.33 -21.75
N THR A 645 -8.99 1.03 -21.67
CA THR A 645 -8.24 1.13 -20.41
C THR A 645 -7.02 2.01 -20.61
N GLY A 646 -6.90 3.10 -19.87
CA GLY A 646 -5.73 3.96 -19.95
C GLY A 646 -5.52 4.87 -18.75
N ASP A 647 -4.62 5.84 -18.92
CA ASP A 647 -4.16 6.70 -17.84
C ASP A 647 -5.23 7.64 -17.26
N SER A 648 -5.01 8.04 -16.01
CA SER A 648 -5.82 9.05 -15.33
C SER A 648 -5.65 10.48 -15.80
N GLY A 649 -4.65 10.75 -16.65
CA GLY A 649 -4.38 12.06 -17.26
C GLY A 649 -4.12 13.21 -16.28
N ASN A 650 -4.23 13.00 -14.96
CA ASN A 650 -4.41 14.10 -14.01
C ASN A 650 -3.81 13.88 -12.60
N SER A 651 -2.71 13.14 -12.45
CA SER A 651 -2.12 12.95 -11.10
C SER A 651 -0.64 12.54 -11.03
N GLY A 652 0.14 12.61 -12.11
CA GLY A 652 1.54 12.15 -12.06
C GLY A 652 1.70 10.65 -11.81
N THR A 653 0.62 9.87 -11.89
CA THR A 653 0.63 8.40 -11.83
C THR A 653 0.17 7.80 -13.15
N CYS A 654 0.74 6.66 -13.48
CA CYS A 654 0.99 6.21 -14.84
C CYS A 654 0.48 4.79 -15.04
N PHE A 655 -0.39 4.48 -16.02
CA PHE A 655 -0.86 3.11 -16.22
C PHE A 655 0.26 2.28 -16.83
N MET A 656 0.62 1.21 -16.12
CA MET A 656 1.53 0.20 -16.60
C MET A 656 0.93 -1.18 -16.38
N LEU A 657 1.11 -2.07 -17.34
CA LEU A 657 0.66 -3.45 -17.31
C LEU A 657 1.84 -4.38 -17.49
N ILE A 658 2.10 -5.19 -16.47
CA ILE A 658 3.09 -6.27 -16.48
C ILE A 658 2.33 -7.57 -16.32
N ALA A 659 2.39 -8.46 -17.31
CA ALA A 659 1.65 -9.71 -17.32
C ALA A 659 2.48 -10.86 -17.92
N ASN A 660 2.04 -12.10 -17.73
CA ASN A 660 2.66 -13.23 -18.46
C ASN A 660 2.46 -13.06 -19.97
N LYS A 661 1.20 -12.87 -20.39
CA LYS A 661 0.83 -12.55 -21.76
C LYS A 661 -0.18 -11.40 -21.79
N ILE A 662 -0.11 -10.59 -22.84
CA ILE A 662 -1.03 -9.48 -23.09
C ILE A 662 -1.72 -9.71 -24.44
N ASN A 663 -3.04 -9.83 -24.43
CA ASN A 663 -3.85 -9.97 -25.63
C ASN A 663 -4.87 -8.83 -25.73
N ALA A 664 -4.74 -7.97 -26.73
CA ALA A 664 -5.72 -6.94 -27.06
C ALA A 664 -6.48 -7.34 -28.33
N SER A 665 -7.79 -7.48 -28.21
CA SER A 665 -8.66 -7.96 -29.29
C SER A 665 -9.89 -7.09 -29.44
N GLY A 666 -10.51 -7.11 -30.63
CA GLY A 666 -11.87 -6.61 -30.89
C GLY A 666 -12.14 -5.19 -30.41
N GLY A 667 -11.90 -4.17 -31.25
CA GLY A 667 -12.24 -2.76 -30.99
C GLY A 667 -11.59 -2.10 -29.76
N THR A 668 -10.87 -2.86 -28.94
CA THR A 668 -10.24 -2.40 -27.70
C THR A 668 -9.24 -1.29 -27.97
N THR A 669 -9.25 -0.24 -27.15
CA THR A 669 -8.25 0.83 -27.18
C THR A 669 -7.64 0.95 -25.81
N THR A 670 -6.40 0.49 -25.64
CA THR A 670 -5.65 0.70 -24.40
C THR A 670 -4.48 1.64 -24.63
N GLY A 671 -4.13 2.43 -23.63
CA GLY A 671 -3.03 3.36 -23.78
C GLY A 671 -2.45 3.88 -22.49
N SER A 672 -1.24 4.41 -22.61
CA SER A 672 -0.46 5.00 -21.53
C SER A 672 0.25 6.25 -22.07
N ALA A 673 0.29 7.31 -21.27
CA ALA A 673 0.92 8.60 -21.56
C ALA A 673 2.13 8.82 -20.66
N CYS A 674 2.78 7.74 -20.24
CA CYS A 674 3.86 7.78 -19.28
C CYS A 674 5.18 8.23 -19.84
N LYS A 675 5.74 9.28 -19.24
CA LYS A 675 7.17 9.57 -19.30
C LYS A 675 7.85 8.69 -18.25
N SER A 676 8.46 7.59 -18.66
CA SER A 676 8.90 6.55 -17.74
C SER A 676 9.96 7.04 -16.73
N ASN A 677 9.70 6.86 -15.43
CA ASN A 677 10.68 7.01 -14.33
C ASN A 677 10.76 5.73 -13.46
N ILE A 678 10.37 4.55 -13.97
CA ILE A 678 10.60 3.30 -13.24
C ILE A 678 12.04 2.85 -13.50
N ASP A 679 12.87 2.95 -12.47
CA ASP A 679 14.17 2.31 -12.40
C ASP A 679 13.97 0.81 -12.20
N GLY A 680 14.29 0.01 -13.23
CA GLY A 680 14.32 -1.46 -13.12
C GLY A 680 13.70 -2.24 -14.29
N ALA A 681 12.96 -1.58 -15.19
CA ALA A 681 12.53 -2.16 -16.48
C ALA A 681 12.97 -1.31 -17.69
N SER A 682 13.35 -0.06 -17.46
CA SER A 682 14.45 0.55 -18.20
C SER A 682 15.74 -0.15 -17.75
N GLY A 683 16.78 -0.17 -18.58
CA GLY A 683 18.12 -0.21 -18.00
C GLY A 683 18.23 1.00 -17.05
N SER A 684 18.01 0.78 -15.75
CA SER A 684 17.99 1.82 -14.69
C SER A 684 19.27 2.66 -14.81
N ASP A 685 19.30 3.98 -14.66
CA ASP A 685 18.53 4.88 -13.81
C ASP A 685 18.81 6.30 -14.35
N THR A 686 17.79 7.17 -14.36
CA THR A 686 17.80 8.63 -14.54
C THR A 686 18.82 9.32 -15.48
N THR A 687 18.30 9.87 -16.59
CA THR A 687 18.84 11.06 -17.30
C THR A 687 20.32 11.07 -17.68
N ALA A 688 20.82 10.06 -18.40
CA ALA A 688 21.90 10.19 -19.38
C ALA A 688 22.07 8.85 -20.12
N PRO A 689 22.59 8.84 -21.36
CA PRO A 689 22.70 7.62 -22.14
C PRO A 689 23.66 6.65 -21.45
N GLN A 690 23.42 5.35 -21.62
CA GLN A 690 24.00 4.24 -20.86
C GLN A 690 25.53 4.31 -20.74
N ILE A 691 25.99 4.76 -19.58
CA ILE A 691 27.30 4.46 -19.02
C ILE A 691 27.07 4.03 -17.58
N ARG A 692 27.50 2.83 -17.22
CA ARG A 692 27.30 2.25 -15.89
C ARG A 692 28.63 1.97 -15.23
N LEU A 693 28.75 2.33 -13.95
CA LEU A 693 29.89 1.97 -13.13
C LEU A 693 29.91 0.47 -12.84
N VAL A 694 31.08 -0.13 -13.04
CA VAL A 694 31.42 -1.51 -12.74
C VAL A 694 32.63 -1.52 -11.82
N LYS A 695 32.60 -2.43 -10.85
CA LYS A 695 33.64 -2.60 -9.85
C LYS A 695 34.34 -3.93 -10.05
#